data_AF-A0AAJ6UI36-F1
#
_entry.id   AF-A0AAJ6UI36-F1
#
_cell.length_a   1.000
_cell.length_b   1.000
_cell.length_c   1.000
_cell.angle_alpha   90.00
_cell.angle_beta   90.00
_cell.angle_gamma   90.00
#
_symmetry.space_group_name_H-M   'P 1'
#
loop_
_entity.id
_entity.type
_entity.pdbx_description
1 polymer ?
#
loop_
_entity_poly.entity_id
_entity_poly.type
_entity_poly.pdbx_seq_one_letter_code
_entity_poly.pdbx_strand_id
1 'polypeptide(L)'
;MEGVDGLEAERVFDLEETIFIAVGKNVEKSKRLLFWVLQSFAGKKICLLYVHRPANVVSFTHRKLAVNKLKEDAVKAFQELETKKMHDVLDQYRLILAQEGVEADKVWIKMDDIAKGIVEVIAQYNIRWLVMGAAADKYYSKKLGEIKSQKAIIVCQQAPTSCHIWFVCRGSLIYTREGRDYGSETEISLPLLLLSSDSDTEQLRLLRSESLTQLDRSLDAEEVAGDLEGILGRFDFYPVHSCQSTNIILSTSKLIPLLADEEEKTQMQTTEETCSRLEQAIMDTKDSKQKALVEAVKRWKEEDNVMEAKCKAKALENLCIKEISLRKEMEEALNRRKQEVEKKKNQRDEFLKELQMVQEHKFALESRIAESQNTVEELEQKIISAVQLLISFKERRDAAMVEYENARQEVRRLKRSAIAAAAGGKSEILELSFMEINEATHYFDPSWKISEGKYGSVYKGLLRHLLVAIKMFPSYSSQSLLDFQNGVEIFSRVRHPNLVMLVGTCPESRSLVYEYVRNGSLEDNLFCKDKMPSLPWQTRIRIAVQICSSLIFLHSNQPCIIHGNLKASKVLLDANFVSKLTDFGMFYLIPQSESSSNLNGICNKSNPNFTSLYIDPEYLETGMLTPESDVYSFGIILLQLLTGRAGLDILKEVKCAIEKDNFKALLDCSGGDWPFEEAEQLANLALRCCEKNRLDRPDLVLILRVLEPMKTSGIDSGPKEPSRIPSHFVCPILQEVMDDPQIAADGFTYEAEAIRGWLKSGHDTSPMTNLKLEHCNLLPNHALHQAILEWRQHL
;
A
#
# COMPACT_ATOMS: atom_id res chain seq x y z
N MET A 1 11.86 -29.94 22.17
CA MET A 1 13.11 -30.16 21.42
C MET A 1 12.71 -30.77 20.08
N GLU A 2 13.38 -30.34 19.01
CA GLU A 2 13.07 -30.53 17.57
C GLU A 2 12.01 -29.55 17.02
N GLY A 3 12.28 -28.65 16.05
CA GLY A 3 13.49 -28.32 15.32
C GLY A 3 13.40 -26.87 14.81
N VAL A 4 14.43 -26.08 15.11
CA VAL A 4 14.71 -24.77 14.53
C VAL A 4 15.57 -25.03 13.30
N ASP A 5 14.98 -24.97 12.11
CA ASP A 5 15.72 -25.10 10.84
C ASP A 5 15.64 -23.76 10.10
N GLY A 6 16.79 -23.11 9.97
CA GLY A 6 16.95 -21.80 9.35
C GLY A 6 18.01 -20.91 10.00
N LEU A 7 19.18 -21.47 10.36
CA LEU A 7 20.36 -20.69 10.73
C LEU A 7 21.02 -20.13 9.45
N GLU A 8 20.67 -18.91 9.06
CA GLU A 8 21.65 -18.03 8.43
C GLU A 8 22.51 -17.43 9.54
N ALA A 9 23.83 -17.46 9.36
CA ALA A 9 24.83 -16.95 10.30
C ALA A 9 24.45 -15.58 10.90
N GLU A 10 24.77 -15.34 12.17
CA GLU A 10 24.62 -14.05 12.85
C GLU A 10 25.24 -12.93 12.01
N ARG A 11 24.42 -12.24 11.20
CA ARG A 11 24.83 -11.04 10.49
C ARG A 11 24.86 -9.92 11.53
N VAL A 12 26.06 -9.50 11.90
CA VAL A 12 26.28 -8.33 12.75
C VAL A 12 25.99 -7.09 11.90
N PHE A 13 24.82 -6.49 12.08
CA PHE A 13 24.50 -5.20 11.48
C PHE A 13 25.19 -4.09 12.28
N ASP A 14 25.66 -3.06 11.59
CA ASP A 14 26.01 -1.81 12.23
C ASP A 14 24.70 -1.10 12.64
N LEU A 15 24.27 -1.34 13.88
CA LEU A 15 22.95 -0.96 14.39
C LEU A 15 22.80 0.56 14.58
N GLU A 16 23.90 1.31 14.58
CA GLU A 16 23.86 2.78 14.68
C GLU A 16 23.66 3.45 13.31
N GLU A 17 24.01 2.77 12.21
CA GLU A 17 23.96 3.33 10.85
C GLU A 17 22.91 2.70 9.93
N THR A 18 22.26 1.60 10.35
CA THR A 18 21.28 0.87 9.54
C THR A 18 19.84 1.28 9.85
N ILE A 19 19.07 1.68 8.83
CA ILE A 19 17.63 1.91 8.90
C ILE A 19 16.87 0.66 8.45
N PHE A 20 16.04 0.11 9.33
CA PHE A 20 15.19 -1.03 9.01
C PHE A 20 13.85 -0.58 8.44
N ILE A 21 13.37 -1.22 7.38
CA ILE A 21 12.09 -0.93 6.73
C ILE A 21 11.19 -2.15 6.78
N ALA A 22 10.05 -2.07 7.49
CA ALA A 22 9.08 -3.15 7.51
C ALA A 22 8.19 -3.13 6.25
N VAL A 23 8.34 -4.13 5.38
CA VAL A 23 7.68 -4.22 4.08
C VAL A 23 6.60 -5.30 4.01
N GLY A 24 5.58 -5.07 3.19
CA GLY A 24 4.44 -6.00 3.01
C GLY A 24 4.56 -6.88 1.77
N LYS A 25 3.62 -7.83 1.61
CA LYS A 25 3.54 -8.73 0.44
C LYS A 25 3.26 -8.01 -0.89
N ASN A 26 2.70 -6.80 -0.86
CA ASN A 26 2.38 -6.02 -2.06
C ASN A 26 3.46 -4.95 -2.28
N VAL A 27 4.33 -5.19 -3.27
CA VAL A 27 5.47 -4.32 -3.61
C VAL A 27 5.04 -2.93 -4.04
N GLU A 28 4.04 -2.85 -4.93
CA GLU A 28 3.54 -1.58 -5.46
C GLU A 28 3.03 -0.62 -4.38
N LYS A 29 2.32 -1.16 -3.37
CA LYS A 29 1.83 -0.34 -2.26
C LYS A 29 2.94 0.17 -1.35
N SER A 30 4.06 -0.54 -1.25
CA SER A 30 5.18 -0.14 -0.40
C SER A 30 6.24 0.68 -1.15
N LYS A 31 6.13 0.90 -2.46
CA LYS A 31 7.07 1.76 -3.23
C LYS A 31 7.17 3.17 -2.66
N ARG A 32 6.04 3.79 -2.31
CA ARG A 32 6.02 5.15 -1.74
C ARG A 32 6.67 5.24 -0.36
N LEU A 33 6.67 4.14 0.40
CA LEU A 33 7.39 4.04 1.66
C LEU A 33 8.90 4.07 1.39
N LEU A 34 9.37 3.28 0.43
CA LEU A 34 10.78 3.21 0.06
C LEU A 34 11.31 4.56 -0.45
N PHE A 35 10.56 5.23 -1.34
CA PHE A 35 10.95 6.56 -1.83
C PHE A 35 11.04 7.59 -0.70
N TRP A 36 10.12 7.56 0.27
CA TRP A 36 10.19 8.47 1.42
C TRP A 36 11.43 8.19 2.28
N VAL A 37 11.79 6.91 2.48
CA VAL A 37 13.01 6.55 3.22
C VAL A 37 14.27 7.02 2.50
N LEU A 38 14.36 6.82 1.18
CA LEU A 38 15.49 7.27 0.37
C LEU A 38 15.67 8.79 0.42
N GLN A 39 14.57 9.55 0.42
CA GLN A 39 14.61 11.01 0.55
C GLN A 39 14.97 11.47 1.97
N SER A 40 14.51 10.76 3.00
CA SER A 40 14.66 11.18 4.40
C SER A 40 15.97 10.72 5.04
N PHE A 41 16.56 9.63 4.54
CA PHE A 41 17.76 8.99 5.09
C PHE A 41 18.82 8.74 4.01
N ALA A 42 19.13 9.78 3.23
CA ALA A 42 20.15 9.70 2.18
C ALA A 42 21.52 9.29 2.77
N GLY A 43 22.17 8.30 2.16
CA GLY A 43 23.51 7.83 2.54
C GLY A 43 23.57 6.86 3.74
N LYS A 44 22.44 6.48 4.33
CA LYS A 44 22.38 5.45 5.39
C LYS A 44 22.21 4.04 4.80
N LYS A 45 22.69 3.02 5.51
CA LYS A 45 22.49 1.61 5.12
C LYS A 45 21.02 1.24 5.32
N ILE A 46 20.43 0.52 4.37
CA ILE A 46 19.02 0.12 4.42
C ILE A 46 18.91 -1.39 4.59
N CYS A 47 18.05 -1.83 5.51
CA CYS A 47 17.71 -3.24 5.68
C CYS A 47 16.20 -3.46 5.53
N LEU A 48 15.80 -4.39 4.66
CA LEU A 48 14.42 -4.78 4.43
C LEU A 48 13.99 -5.86 5.42
N LEU A 49 12.96 -5.56 6.23
CA LEU A 49 12.37 -6.49 7.20
C LEU A 49 11.04 -7.03 6.67
N TYR A 50 10.92 -8.36 6.58
CA TYR A 50 9.68 -9.04 6.15
C TYR A 50 9.24 -10.14 7.10
N VAL A 51 7.97 -10.13 7.51
CA VAL A 51 7.38 -11.23 8.31
C VAL A 51 6.52 -12.12 7.43
N HIS A 52 6.94 -13.37 7.28
CA HIS A 52 6.22 -14.40 6.53
C HIS A 52 5.18 -15.09 7.41
N ARG A 53 3.90 -14.98 7.02
CA ARG A 53 2.79 -15.69 7.66
C ARG A 53 2.44 -16.94 6.86
N PRO A 54 2.67 -18.16 7.40
CA PRO A 54 2.33 -19.40 6.70
C PRO A 54 0.81 -19.57 6.57
N ALA A 55 0.34 -20.16 5.47
CA ALA A 55 -1.08 -20.48 5.30
C ALA A 55 -1.47 -21.75 6.08
N ASN A 56 -2.55 -21.70 6.87
CA ASN A 56 -3.08 -22.88 7.55
C ASN A 56 -3.75 -23.84 6.55
N VAL A 57 -3.15 -25.01 6.34
CA VAL A 57 -3.64 -26.03 5.41
C VAL A 57 -4.76 -26.86 6.04
N VAL A 58 -6.03 -26.44 5.90
CA VAL A 58 -7.19 -27.35 6.11
C VAL A 58 -8.35 -27.02 5.17
N SER A 59 -8.53 -27.86 4.14
CA SER A 59 -9.81 -28.40 3.66
C SER A 59 -9.70 -28.86 2.18
N PHE A 60 -9.38 -30.14 1.97
CA PHE A 60 -9.73 -30.82 0.72
C PHE A 60 -10.59 -32.05 1.07
N THR A 61 -11.81 -32.04 0.54
CA THR A 61 -12.84 -33.06 0.68
C THR A 61 -12.54 -34.30 -0.19
N HIS A 62 -12.81 -35.47 0.40
CA HIS A 62 -13.10 -36.77 -0.21
C HIS A 62 -12.26 -37.29 -1.40
N ARG A 63 -11.19 -38.05 -1.10
CA ARG A 63 -10.99 -39.43 -1.60
C ARG A 63 -9.85 -40.13 -0.87
N LYS A 64 -10.10 -41.38 -0.44
CA LYS A 64 -9.11 -42.27 0.17
C LYS A 64 -8.10 -42.75 -0.88
N LEU A 65 -6.82 -42.39 -0.73
CA LEU A 65 -5.67 -43.10 -1.30
C LEU A 65 -4.41 -42.73 -0.51
N ALA A 66 -3.80 -43.74 0.13
CA ALA A 66 -2.50 -43.74 0.82
C ALA A 66 -1.95 -42.36 1.26
N VAL A 67 -2.52 -41.80 2.33
CA VAL A 67 -2.45 -40.36 2.64
C VAL A 67 -1.30 -39.97 3.59
N ASN A 68 -0.55 -40.91 4.16
CA ASN A 68 0.37 -40.56 5.27
C ASN A 68 1.79 -40.15 4.83
N LYS A 69 2.27 -40.52 3.63
CA LYS A 69 3.57 -40.03 3.09
C LYS A 69 3.41 -38.83 2.14
N LEU A 70 2.36 -38.83 1.31
CA LEU A 70 2.05 -37.74 0.38
C LEU A 70 1.70 -36.42 1.08
N LYS A 71 1.21 -36.46 2.32
CA LYS A 71 0.90 -35.25 3.09
C LYS A 71 2.14 -34.50 3.56
N GLU A 72 3.19 -35.19 3.99
CA GLU A 72 4.43 -34.54 4.44
C GLU A 72 5.19 -33.93 3.26
N ASP A 73 5.33 -34.67 2.16
CA ASP A 73 6.00 -34.17 0.95
C ASP A 73 5.23 -33.01 0.30
N ALA A 74 3.88 -33.07 0.28
CA ALA A 74 3.06 -31.98 -0.25
C ALA A 74 3.10 -30.74 0.66
N VAL A 75 3.14 -30.91 1.98
CA VAL A 75 3.31 -29.80 2.93
C VAL A 75 4.70 -29.19 2.78
N LYS A 76 5.75 -30.01 2.63
CA LYS A 76 7.12 -29.55 2.42
C LYS A 76 7.27 -28.80 1.10
N ALA A 77 6.74 -29.33 0.00
CA ALA A 77 6.73 -28.66 -1.30
C ALA A 77 5.93 -27.35 -1.28
N PHE A 78 4.82 -27.30 -0.54
CA PHE A 78 4.05 -26.07 -0.35
C PHE A 78 4.82 -25.02 0.46
N GLN A 79 5.51 -25.43 1.52
CA GLN A 79 6.38 -24.56 2.33
C GLN A 79 7.59 -24.05 1.52
N GLU A 80 8.21 -24.88 0.69
CA GLU A 80 9.29 -24.48 -0.22
C GLU A 80 8.81 -23.45 -1.25
N LEU A 81 7.60 -23.64 -1.81
CA LEU A 81 6.98 -22.68 -2.72
C LEU A 81 6.64 -21.35 -2.02
N GLU A 82 6.19 -21.38 -0.77
CA GLU A 82 5.93 -20.18 0.03
C GLU A 82 7.22 -19.42 0.36
N THR A 83 8.29 -20.12 0.74
CA THR A 83 9.62 -19.55 0.97
C THR A 83 10.18 -18.94 -0.31
N LYS A 84 10.02 -19.60 -1.46
CA LYS A 84 10.45 -19.04 -2.76
C LYS A 84 9.72 -17.74 -3.09
N LYS A 85 8.39 -17.71 -2.94
CA LYS A 85 7.58 -16.49 -3.16
C LYS A 85 7.97 -15.35 -2.23
N MET A 86 8.39 -15.65 -1.00
CA MET A 86 8.91 -14.64 -0.08
C MET A 86 10.22 -14.04 -0.58
N HIS A 87 11.18 -14.87 -1.01
CA HIS A 87 12.44 -14.39 -1.58
C HIS A 87 12.20 -13.54 -2.82
N ASP A 88 11.30 -13.97 -3.72
CA ASP A 88 10.92 -13.22 -4.93
C ASP A 88 10.40 -11.80 -4.58
N VAL A 89 9.61 -11.65 -3.51
CA VAL A 89 9.10 -10.35 -3.05
C VAL A 89 10.23 -9.48 -2.49
N LEU A 90 11.12 -10.05 -1.69
CA LEU A 90 12.28 -9.33 -1.13
C LEU A 90 13.29 -8.91 -2.22
N ASP A 91 13.48 -9.75 -3.25
CA ASP A 91 14.29 -9.43 -4.43
C ASP A 91 13.71 -8.27 -5.24
N GLN A 92 12.38 -8.23 -5.42
CA GLN A 92 11.72 -7.08 -6.07
C GLN A 92 11.95 -5.77 -5.30
N TYR A 93 11.89 -5.80 -3.96
CA TYR A 93 12.20 -4.62 -3.16
C TYR A 93 13.67 -4.20 -3.25
N ARG A 94 14.60 -5.15 -3.23
CA ARG A 94 16.04 -4.88 -3.43
C ARG A 94 16.30 -4.27 -4.81
N LEU A 95 15.63 -4.75 -5.85
CA LEU A 95 15.76 -4.23 -7.21
C LEU A 95 15.33 -2.75 -7.29
N ILE A 96 14.24 -2.38 -6.63
CA ILE A 96 13.76 -0.99 -6.57
C ILE A 96 14.79 -0.08 -5.87
N LEU A 97 15.38 -0.53 -4.76
CA LEU A 97 16.41 0.24 -4.06
C LEU A 97 17.72 0.33 -4.88
N ALA A 98 18.09 -0.73 -5.58
CA ALA A 98 19.26 -0.76 -6.46
C ALA A 98 19.12 0.17 -7.67
N GLN A 99 17.91 0.33 -8.22
CA GLN A 99 17.63 1.30 -9.29
C GLN A 99 17.88 2.75 -8.83
N GLU A 100 17.73 3.02 -7.54
CA GLU A 100 18.00 4.32 -6.91
C GLU A 100 19.44 4.40 -6.33
N GLY A 101 20.30 3.44 -6.66
CA GLY A 101 21.72 3.43 -6.26
C GLY A 101 21.99 2.98 -4.82
N VAL A 102 21.02 2.38 -4.13
CA VAL A 102 21.17 1.92 -2.73
C VAL A 102 21.17 0.40 -2.65
N GLU A 103 22.24 -0.16 -2.10
CA GLU A 103 22.29 -1.58 -1.75
C GLU A 103 21.60 -1.82 -0.39
N ALA A 104 20.71 -2.81 -0.34
CA ALA A 104 19.91 -3.11 0.84
C ALA A 104 20.04 -4.57 1.29
N ASP A 105 20.22 -4.74 2.60
CA ASP A 105 20.19 -6.03 3.28
C ASP A 105 18.76 -6.56 3.45
N LYS A 106 18.62 -7.84 3.75
CA LYS A 106 17.33 -8.51 3.94
C LYS A 106 17.30 -9.30 5.24
N VAL A 107 16.23 -9.13 6.00
CA VAL A 107 15.91 -9.89 7.21
C VAL A 107 14.48 -10.37 7.11
N TRP A 108 14.24 -11.65 7.43
CA TRP A 108 12.90 -12.20 7.46
C TRP A 108 12.71 -13.18 8.61
N ILE A 109 11.46 -13.29 9.08
CA ILE A 109 11.06 -14.25 10.12
C ILE A 109 9.73 -14.89 9.74
N LYS A 110 9.54 -16.16 10.12
CA LYS A 110 8.28 -16.88 9.97
C LYS A 110 7.47 -16.77 11.25
N MET A 111 6.30 -16.13 11.21
CA MET A 111 5.43 -15.98 12.38
C MET A 111 3.95 -15.84 11.98
N ASP A 112 3.05 -16.38 12.79
CA ASP A 112 1.60 -16.37 12.53
C ASP A 112 0.99 -14.97 12.62
N ASP A 113 1.58 -14.11 13.45
CA ASP A 113 1.20 -12.72 13.62
C ASP A 113 2.33 -11.79 13.15
N ILE A 114 2.01 -10.96 12.16
CA ILE A 114 2.96 -10.03 11.53
C ILE A 114 3.41 -8.95 12.52
N ALA A 115 2.51 -8.45 13.37
CA ALA A 115 2.86 -7.37 14.30
C ALA A 115 3.82 -7.87 15.38
N LYS A 116 3.54 -9.05 15.93
CA LYS A 116 4.43 -9.72 16.89
C LYS A 116 5.77 -10.09 16.27
N GLY A 117 5.76 -10.57 15.02
CA GLY A 117 7.01 -10.89 14.31
C GLY A 117 7.91 -9.67 14.10
N ILE A 118 7.33 -8.49 13.84
CA ILE A 118 8.12 -7.25 13.77
C ILE A 118 8.72 -6.91 15.14
N VAL A 119 7.92 -6.99 16.21
CA VAL A 119 8.40 -6.72 17.59
C VAL A 119 9.51 -7.68 18.00
N GLU A 120 9.39 -8.96 17.66
CA GLU A 120 10.41 -9.99 17.93
C GLU A 120 11.73 -9.66 17.22
N VAL A 121 11.68 -9.28 15.94
CA VAL A 121 12.89 -8.93 15.19
C VAL A 121 13.54 -7.66 15.73
N ILE A 122 12.76 -6.67 16.19
CA ILE A 122 13.30 -5.48 16.85
C ILE A 122 14.06 -5.86 18.11
N ALA A 123 13.50 -6.76 18.94
CA ALA A 123 14.15 -7.21 20.16
C ALA A 123 15.38 -8.09 19.87
N GLN A 124 15.28 -9.02 18.93
CA GLN A 124 16.33 -9.98 18.58
C GLN A 124 17.58 -9.29 18.01
N TYR A 125 17.40 -8.31 17.12
CA TYR A 125 18.51 -7.59 16.49
C TYR A 125 18.79 -6.24 17.14
N ASN A 126 18.14 -5.91 18.26
CA ASN A 126 18.24 -4.62 18.95
C ASN A 126 18.13 -3.42 17.99
N ILE A 127 17.10 -3.43 17.14
CA ILE A 127 16.90 -2.43 16.08
C ILE A 127 16.64 -1.06 16.72
N ARG A 128 17.52 -0.09 16.43
CA ARG A 128 17.37 1.30 16.90
C ARG A 128 16.47 2.16 16.03
N TRP A 129 16.44 1.92 14.72
CA TRP A 129 15.78 2.78 13.75
C TRP A 129 14.86 1.97 12.82
N LEU A 130 13.55 2.17 12.92
CA LEU A 130 12.55 1.44 12.13
C LEU A 130 11.60 2.39 11.37
N VAL A 131 11.35 2.10 10.09
CA VAL A 131 10.32 2.77 9.29
C VAL A 131 9.25 1.76 8.89
N MET A 132 7.97 2.11 9.10
CA MET A 132 6.85 1.23 8.72
C MET A 132 5.59 2.00 8.28
N GLY A 133 4.65 1.29 7.66
CA GLY A 133 3.39 1.86 7.19
C GLY A 133 2.39 2.18 8.32
N ALA A 134 1.89 3.43 8.38
CA ALA A 134 0.94 3.89 9.40
C ALA A 134 -0.51 3.40 9.18
N ALA A 135 -0.91 3.19 7.93
CA ALA A 135 -2.26 2.83 7.52
C ALA A 135 -2.27 2.22 6.11
N ALA A 136 -3.35 1.50 5.75
CA ALA A 136 -3.59 1.13 4.36
C ALA A 136 -4.07 2.35 3.55
N ASP A 137 -3.67 2.45 2.28
CA ASP A 137 -3.90 3.62 1.41
C ASP A 137 -5.35 4.12 1.33
N LYS A 138 -6.34 3.23 1.50
CA LYS A 138 -7.77 3.55 1.50
C LYS A 138 -8.23 4.38 2.70
N TYR A 139 -7.43 4.43 3.77
CA TYR A 139 -7.72 5.17 5.00
C TYR A 139 -6.89 6.45 5.14
N TYR A 140 -6.08 6.79 4.13
CA TYR A 140 -5.27 7.99 4.10
C TYR A 140 -6.12 9.23 3.81
N SER A 141 -6.00 10.25 4.65
CA SER A 141 -6.49 11.62 4.39
C SER A 141 -5.32 12.60 4.60
N LYS A 142 -5.32 13.74 3.90
CA LYS A 142 -4.27 14.78 4.08
C LYS A 142 -4.21 15.37 5.51
N LYS A 143 -5.19 15.06 6.37
CA LYS A 143 -5.27 15.47 7.79
C LYS A 143 -5.00 14.32 8.76
N LEU A 144 -4.42 13.22 8.31
CA LEU A 144 -4.16 12.06 9.16
C LEU A 144 -3.00 12.36 10.12
N GLY A 145 -3.30 12.62 11.39
CA GLY A 145 -2.31 12.81 12.46
C GLY A 145 -2.14 11.61 13.40
N GLU A 146 -2.85 10.50 13.15
CA GLU A 146 -2.85 9.32 14.02
C GLU A 146 -2.67 8.02 13.24
N ILE A 147 -2.05 7.02 13.88
CA ILE A 147 -1.86 5.67 13.33
C ILE A 147 -3.20 4.93 13.26
N LYS A 148 -3.57 4.38 12.10
CA LYS A 148 -4.83 3.62 11.90
C LYS A 148 -4.65 2.12 11.64
N SER A 149 -3.44 1.67 11.32
CA SER A 149 -3.16 0.25 11.13
C SER A 149 -3.07 -0.45 12.48
N GLN A 150 -3.92 -1.45 12.74
CA GLN A 150 -3.85 -2.28 13.95
C GLN A 150 -2.46 -2.88 14.16
N LYS A 151 -1.77 -3.29 13.08
CA LYS A 151 -0.39 -3.81 13.16
C LYS A 151 0.59 -2.72 13.62
N ALA A 152 0.45 -1.51 13.10
CA ALA A 152 1.29 -0.38 13.45
C ALA A 152 1.05 0.09 14.89
N ILE A 153 -0.20 0.07 15.36
CA ILE A 153 -0.56 0.36 16.75
C ILE A 153 0.12 -0.65 17.69
N ILE A 154 0.03 -1.94 17.39
CA ILE A 154 0.66 -3.00 18.19
C ILE A 154 2.18 -2.82 18.23
N VAL A 155 2.84 -2.59 17.09
CA VAL A 155 4.29 -2.37 17.04
C VAL A 155 4.67 -1.09 17.79
N CYS A 156 3.91 0.00 17.65
CA CYS A 156 4.14 1.25 18.38
C CYS A 156 4.08 1.06 19.90
N GLN A 157 3.17 0.21 20.39
CA GLN A 157 2.96 -0.05 21.81
C GLN A 157 3.93 -1.08 22.40
N GLN A 158 4.27 -2.13 21.63
CA GLN A 158 4.97 -3.31 22.16
C GLN A 158 6.44 -3.40 21.76
N ALA A 159 6.92 -2.65 20.77
CA ALA A 159 8.34 -2.65 20.41
C ALA A 159 9.20 -2.07 21.56
N PRO A 160 10.42 -2.57 21.79
CA PRO A 160 11.36 -2.05 22.78
C PRO A 160 11.45 -0.52 22.79
N THR A 161 11.52 0.09 23.98
CA THR A 161 11.54 1.55 24.15
C THR A 161 12.80 2.20 23.57
N SER A 162 13.87 1.43 23.35
CA SER A 162 15.10 1.88 22.69
C SER A 162 14.94 2.08 21.17
N CYS A 163 13.86 1.57 20.57
CA CYS A 163 13.64 1.65 19.13
C CYS A 163 12.84 2.90 18.74
N HIS A 164 13.44 3.76 17.93
CA HIS A 164 12.81 4.90 17.30
C HIS A 164 12.06 4.46 16.03
N ILE A 165 10.77 4.81 15.92
CA ILE A 165 9.90 4.32 14.84
C ILE A 165 9.20 5.46 14.10
N TRP A 166 9.36 5.50 12.77
CA TRP A 166 8.62 6.40 11.88
C TRP A 166 7.47 5.68 11.19
N PHE A 167 6.27 6.25 11.32
CA PHE A 167 5.05 5.76 10.68
C PHE A 167 4.69 6.62 9.49
N VAL A 168 4.73 6.04 8.29
CA VAL A 168 4.58 6.76 7.02
C VAL A 168 3.36 6.25 6.27
N CYS A 169 2.63 7.12 5.59
CA CYS A 169 1.55 6.73 4.69
C CYS A 169 1.55 7.62 3.44
N ARG A 170 1.45 7.01 2.25
CA ARG A 170 1.51 7.68 0.94
C ARG A 170 2.68 8.66 0.74
N GLY A 171 3.83 8.41 1.37
CA GLY A 171 5.01 9.28 1.28
C GLY A 171 4.97 10.51 2.19
N SER A 172 4.11 10.50 3.21
CA SER A 172 4.08 11.53 4.25
C SER A 172 4.25 10.90 5.63
N LEU A 173 5.06 11.54 6.48
CA LEU A 173 5.25 11.15 7.87
C LEU A 173 3.96 11.46 8.66
N ILE A 174 3.42 10.46 9.35
CA ILE A 174 2.16 10.56 10.10
C ILE A 174 2.43 10.69 11.59
N TYR A 175 3.32 9.86 12.11
CA TYR A 175 3.65 9.80 13.53
C TYR A 175 5.07 9.28 13.72
N THR A 176 5.72 9.73 14.78
CA THR A 176 7.06 9.29 15.17
C THR A 176 7.03 8.89 16.64
N ARG A 177 7.55 7.70 16.94
CA ARG A 177 7.79 7.24 18.32
C ARG A 177 9.27 7.41 18.63
N GLU A 178 9.60 8.29 19.55
CA GLU A 178 10.98 8.48 19.98
C GLU A 178 11.48 7.31 20.83
N GLY A 179 12.68 6.81 20.51
CA GLY A 179 13.39 5.85 21.35
C GLY A 179 14.02 6.54 22.56
N ARG A 180 13.88 5.97 23.76
CA ARG A 180 14.58 6.44 24.98
C ARG A 180 15.79 5.55 25.23
N ASP A 181 16.97 6.15 25.34
CA ASP A 181 18.16 5.47 25.83
C ASP A 181 18.07 5.34 27.36
N TYR A 182 18.39 4.15 27.90
CA TYR A 182 18.45 3.92 29.34
C TYR A 182 19.69 4.64 29.91
N GLY A 183 19.52 5.94 30.20
CA GLY A 183 20.52 6.80 30.82
C GLY A 183 19.95 7.89 31.74
N SER A 184 18.63 7.93 31.93
CA SER A 184 18.01 8.80 32.95
C SER A 184 16.72 8.17 33.48
N GLU A 185 16.78 7.73 34.74
CA GLU A 185 15.59 7.40 35.52
C GLU A 185 14.76 8.68 35.69
N THR A 186 13.55 8.71 35.13
CA THR A 186 12.42 9.34 35.81
C THR A 186 11.10 8.78 35.30
N GLU A 187 10.23 8.54 36.26
CA GLU A 187 8.95 7.85 36.16
C GLU A 187 7.91 8.50 35.23
N ILE A 188 6.92 7.67 34.94
CA ILE A 188 5.72 7.84 34.14
C ILE A 188 4.96 9.14 34.46
N SER A 189 4.51 9.85 33.41
CA SER A 189 3.24 10.58 33.42
C SER A 189 2.69 10.73 31.99
N LEU A 190 1.50 10.20 31.77
CA LEU A 190 0.59 10.60 30.68
C LEU A 190 -0.03 11.97 31.01
N PRO A 191 -0.32 12.81 30.00
CA PRO A 191 -1.71 13.28 29.80
C PRO A 191 -2.10 13.32 28.31
N LEU A 192 -3.24 12.76 27.88
CA LEU A 192 -4.60 13.32 27.83
C LEU A 192 -4.73 14.74 27.20
N LEU A 193 -5.37 14.75 26.02
CA LEU A 193 -6.24 15.75 25.35
C LEU A 193 -6.33 17.18 25.93
N LEU A 194 -6.16 18.21 25.06
CA LEU A 194 -7.15 19.28 24.77
C LEU A 194 -6.63 20.35 23.76
N LEU A 195 -7.46 20.58 22.74
CA LEU A 195 -7.86 21.85 22.07
C LEU A 195 -6.87 23.01 21.78
N SER A 196 -6.68 23.25 20.47
CA SER A 196 -6.72 24.51 19.70
C SER A 196 -5.94 25.77 20.13
N SER A 197 -5.08 26.30 19.22
CA SER A 197 -5.28 27.57 18.48
C SER A 197 -4.04 27.99 17.68
N ASP A 198 -4.28 28.69 16.56
CA ASP A 198 -3.30 29.31 15.64
C ASP A 198 -2.38 30.37 16.28
N SER A 199 -1.16 30.54 15.75
CA SER A 199 -0.62 31.82 15.24
C SER A 199 0.86 31.74 14.85
N ASP A 200 1.14 32.03 13.58
CA ASP A 200 2.19 32.87 12.99
C ASP A 200 3.68 32.88 13.40
N THR A 201 4.47 32.93 12.31
CA THR A 201 5.71 33.69 12.05
C THR A 201 7.11 33.17 12.43
N GLU A 202 7.89 32.91 11.37
CA GLU A 202 9.23 33.44 11.05
C GLU A 202 10.28 33.57 12.17
N GLN A 203 11.38 32.81 12.06
CA GLN A 203 12.70 33.28 11.62
C GLN A 203 13.76 32.21 11.89
N LEU A 204 14.53 31.85 10.87
CA LEU A 204 16.00 31.95 10.84
C LEU A 204 16.51 31.44 9.48
N ARG A 205 16.53 32.34 8.51
CA ARG A 205 17.60 32.38 7.51
C ARG A 205 18.80 33.06 8.15
N LEU A 206 20.00 32.49 8.04
CA LEU A 206 21.24 33.22 7.73
C LEU A 206 22.45 32.27 7.73
N LEU A 207 22.93 31.98 6.52
CA LEU A 207 24.32 32.07 6.05
C LEU A 207 24.28 31.54 4.61
N ARG A 208 23.82 32.37 3.67
CA ARG A 208 24.63 33.29 2.85
C ARG A 208 25.57 32.51 1.90
N SER A 209 25.09 32.48 0.67
CA SER A 209 25.80 32.36 -0.60
C SER A 209 27.08 33.20 -0.70
N GLU A 210 28.05 32.75 -1.50
CA GLU A 210 28.56 33.44 -2.70
C GLU A 210 29.63 32.53 -3.35
N SER A 211 29.46 32.03 -4.58
CA SER A 211 29.62 32.70 -5.88
C SER A 211 31.04 32.55 -6.44
N LEU A 212 31.20 31.76 -7.51
CA LEU A 212 31.58 32.20 -8.87
C LEU A 212 32.28 31.10 -9.68
N THR A 213 31.67 30.86 -10.83
CA THR A 213 32.19 30.24 -12.06
C THR A 213 33.45 30.93 -12.59
N GLN A 214 34.29 30.18 -13.33
CA GLN A 214 34.61 30.40 -14.76
C GLN A 214 36.07 30.04 -15.12
N LEU A 215 36.29 29.02 -15.98
CA LEU A 215 37.01 29.05 -17.28
C LEU A 215 37.51 27.66 -17.75
N ASP A 216 36.85 27.18 -18.81
CA ASP A 216 37.31 26.66 -20.12
C ASP A 216 38.58 25.78 -20.30
N ARG A 217 38.41 24.73 -21.14
CA ARG A 217 39.32 23.96 -22.07
C ARG A 217 40.84 23.86 -21.74
N SER A 218 41.51 22.72 -21.89
CA SER A 218 41.69 21.92 -23.13
C SER A 218 42.36 20.55 -22.89
N LEU A 219 42.42 19.73 -23.95
CA LEU A 219 42.94 18.36 -24.09
C LEU A 219 44.46 18.16 -23.92
N ASP A 220 44.80 16.87 -23.69
CA ASP A 220 45.99 16.09 -24.06
C ASP A 220 47.17 15.86 -23.08
N ALA A 221 47.33 14.56 -22.78
CA ALA A 221 48.52 13.69 -22.86
C ALA A 221 49.77 13.87 -21.97
N GLU A 222 50.16 12.70 -21.44
CA GLU A 222 51.49 12.20 -21.06
C GLU A 222 52.24 12.71 -19.80
N GLU A 223 52.22 11.80 -18.81
CA GLU A 223 53.38 11.09 -18.25
C GLU A 223 54.24 11.72 -17.11
N VAL A 224 54.63 10.79 -16.23
CA VAL A 224 55.76 10.75 -15.27
C VAL A 224 55.51 11.28 -13.85
N ALA A 225 55.42 10.35 -12.89
CA ALA A 225 56.43 10.13 -11.84
C ALA A 225 55.83 9.36 -10.65
N GLY A 226 56.54 8.32 -10.19
CA GLY A 226 56.27 7.60 -8.95
C GLY A 226 57.42 6.67 -8.60
N ASP A 227 58.36 7.17 -7.81
CA ASP A 227 59.48 6.45 -7.18
C ASP A 227 59.08 5.87 -5.81
N LEU A 228 59.96 4.99 -5.28
CA LEU A 228 60.08 4.38 -3.94
C LEU A 228 59.47 2.96 -3.79
N GLU A 229 60.16 1.92 -3.32
CA GLU A 229 61.49 1.78 -2.68
C GLU A 229 61.88 0.28 -2.62
N GLY A 230 63.18 -0.05 -2.70
CA GLY A 230 63.68 -1.42 -2.57
C GLY A 230 65.20 -1.47 -2.38
N ILE A 231 65.62 -1.96 -1.22
CA ILE A 231 66.91 -1.76 -0.55
C ILE A 231 67.97 -2.84 -0.88
N LEU A 232 69.23 -2.38 -1.07
CA LEU A 232 70.58 -2.97 -0.86
C LEU A 232 70.89 -4.39 -1.42
N GLY A 233 71.99 -4.65 -2.11
CA GLY A 233 73.20 -3.89 -2.42
C GLY A 233 74.40 -4.84 -2.62
N ARG A 234 75.18 -4.66 -3.69
CA ARG A 234 76.57 -5.17 -3.80
C ARG A 234 77.40 -4.25 -4.71
N PHE A 235 78.11 -3.32 -4.07
CA PHE A 235 79.25 -2.54 -4.59
C PHE A 235 80.43 -3.50 -4.89
N ASP A 236 81.46 -3.22 -5.70
CA ASP A 236 81.88 -2.05 -6.47
C ASP A 236 82.91 -2.52 -7.52
N PHE A 237 82.99 -1.82 -8.66
CA PHE A 237 84.13 -1.86 -9.59
C PHE A 237 84.72 -0.44 -9.63
N TYR A 238 86.05 -0.33 -9.53
CA TYR A 238 86.79 0.87 -9.94
C TYR A 238 87.80 0.50 -11.04
N PRO A 239 87.88 1.26 -12.15
CA PRO A 239 88.97 1.19 -13.12
C PRO A 239 89.92 2.39 -12.98
N VAL A 240 91.18 2.21 -13.37
CA VAL A 240 92.12 3.32 -13.59
C VAL A 240 92.84 3.12 -14.92
N HIS A 241 92.74 4.14 -15.78
CA HIS A 241 93.48 4.35 -17.01
C HIS A 241 94.88 4.92 -16.75
N SER A 242 95.84 4.64 -17.64
CA SER A 242 96.74 5.68 -18.16
C SER A 242 97.53 5.16 -19.37
N CYS A 243 97.53 5.97 -20.43
CA CYS A 243 98.24 5.80 -21.69
C CYS A 243 99.72 6.22 -21.58
N GLN A 244 100.58 5.69 -22.46
CA GLN A 244 101.51 6.50 -23.25
C GLN A 244 102.17 5.66 -24.38
N SER A 245 102.14 6.24 -25.58
CA SER A 245 102.97 5.85 -26.73
C SER A 245 104.25 6.68 -26.73
N THR A 246 105.40 6.13 -27.12
CA THR A 246 106.40 6.74 -28.04
C THR A 246 107.64 5.84 -28.24
N ASN A 247 108.20 5.91 -29.45
CA ASN A 247 109.41 5.26 -29.94
C ASN A 247 110.70 5.84 -29.33
N ILE A 248 111.73 5.01 -29.11
CA ILE A 248 113.16 5.38 -29.27
C ILE A 248 113.97 4.18 -29.80
N ILE A 249 114.70 4.44 -30.89
CA ILE A 249 115.84 3.68 -31.44
C ILE A 249 117.11 4.18 -30.71
N LEU A 250 118.06 3.31 -30.34
CA LEU A 250 119.48 3.45 -30.75
C LEU A 250 120.36 2.28 -30.29
N SER A 251 121.18 1.86 -31.25
CA SER A 251 122.36 1.03 -31.14
C SER A 251 123.53 1.74 -30.44
N THR A 252 124.54 0.97 -30.04
CA THR A 252 126.00 1.26 -30.10
C THR A 252 126.71 0.03 -29.51
N SER A 253 127.35 -0.85 -30.29
CA SER A 253 128.70 -0.73 -30.88
C SER A 253 129.77 -0.27 -29.89
N LYS A 254 130.75 -1.14 -29.58
CA LYS A 254 132.17 -0.93 -29.94
C LYS A 254 133.12 -2.00 -29.40
N LEU A 255 133.98 -2.47 -30.32
CA LEU A 255 135.44 -2.67 -30.22
C LEU A 255 136.04 -3.90 -29.50
N ILE A 256 136.50 -4.84 -30.36
CA ILE A 256 137.81 -5.56 -30.40
C ILE A 256 138.97 -4.52 -30.15
N PRO A 257 140.24 -4.79 -29.74
CA PRO A 257 141.14 -5.90 -30.12
C PRO A 257 142.12 -6.35 -28.99
N LEU A 258 142.99 -7.35 -29.12
CA LEU A 258 144.26 -7.29 -29.85
C LEU A 258 145.01 -8.64 -29.84
N LEU A 259 145.69 -8.81 -30.96
CA LEU A 259 146.76 -9.74 -31.32
C LEU A 259 148.03 -9.52 -30.48
N ALA A 260 148.94 -10.49 -30.57
CA ALA A 260 150.41 -10.49 -30.38
C ALA A 260 150.77 -11.84 -29.74
N ASP A 261 151.74 -12.64 -30.17
CA ASP A 261 152.90 -12.48 -31.06
C ASP A 261 153.18 -13.88 -31.63
N GLU A 262 153.51 -14.07 -32.91
CA GLU A 262 154.75 -13.70 -33.62
C GLU A 262 155.94 -14.62 -33.32
N GLU A 263 156.72 -14.82 -34.38
CA GLU A 263 158.10 -15.32 -34.42
C GLU A 263 158.37 -16.82 -34.18
N GLU A 264 159.32 -17.47 -34.84
CA GLU A 264 160.10 -17.25 -36.08
C GLU A 264 160.92 -18.55 -36.27
N LYS A 265 161.30 -18.84 -37.52
CA LYS A 265 162.56 -19.48 -37.98
C LYS A 265 163.27 -20.47 -37.02
N THR A 266 163.76 -21.62 -37.44
CA THR A 266 164.78 -21.80 -38.49
C THR A 266 165.07 -23.31 -38.62
N GLN A 267 165.52 -23.72 -39.81
CA GLN A 267 166.28 -24.93 -40.15
C GLN A 267 166.75 -25.85 -39.00
N MET A 268 166.43 -27.15 -39.08
CA MET A 268 167.34 -28.19 -39.60
C MET A 268 166.83 -29.59 -39.17
N GLN A 269 166.54 -30.43 -40.17
CA GLN A 269 166.51 -31.91 -40.18
C GLN A 269 165.86 -32.70 -39.02
N THR A 270 164.83 -33.47 -39.42
CA THR A 270 164.46 -34.82 -38.95
C THR A 270 164.20 -35.02 -37.45
N THR A 271 162.93 -35.13 -37.06
CA THR A 271 162.32 -36.36 -36.50
C THR A 271 160.89 -36.07 -36.03
N GLU A 272 159.95 -36.70 -36.71
CA GLU A 272 158.51 -36.62 -36.54
C GLU A 272 158.09 -37.87 -35.75
N GLU A 273 157.76 -37.78 -34.45
CA GLU A 273 156.93 -38.81 -33.76
C GLU A 273 156.46 -38.55 -32.31
N THR A 274 156.76 -37.43 -31.63
CA THR A 274 156.43 -37.30 -30.18
C THR A 274 155.49 -36.17 -29.75
N CYS A 275 155.07 -35.24 -30.64
CA CYS A 275 154.14 -34.16 -30.29
C CYS A 275 152.63 -34.45 -30.47
N SER A 276 152.23 -35.53 -31.16
CA SER A 276 150.81 -35.81 -31.44
C SER A 276 150.01 -36.31 -30.23
N ARG A 277 150.67 -36.74 -29.15
CA ARG A 277 150.01 -37.40 -28.00
C ARG A 277 149.48 -36.43 -26.93
N LEU A 278 149.99 -35.21 -26.84
CA LEU A 278 149.57 -34.24 -25.81
C LEU A 278 148.35 -33.40 -26.25
N GLU A 279 148.27 -33.06 -27.54
CA GLU A 279 147.13 -32.35 -28.13
C GLU A 279 145.86 -33.22 -28.11
N GLN A 280 146.01 -34.54 -28.27
CA GLN A 280 144.89 -35.48 -28.23
C GLN A 280 144.20 -35.51 -26.85
N ALA A 281 144.95 -35.55 -25.74
CA ALA A 281 144.38 -35.67 -24.39
C ALA A 281 143.64 -34.42 -23.89
N ILE A 282 144.08 -33.22 -24.31
CA ILE A 282 143.39 -31.95 -24.00
C ILE A 282 142.11 -31.83 -24.83
N MET A 283 142.12 -32.29 -26.09
CA MET A 283 140.91 -32.36 -26.91
C MET A 283 139.91 -33.37 -26.34
N ASP A 284 140.35 -34.56 -25.92
CA ASP A 284 139.47 -35.61 -25.39
C ASP A 284 138.83 -35.22 -24.03
N THR A 285 139.53 -34.47 -23.18
CA THR A 285 138.98 -33.97 -21.90
C THR A 285 138.02 -32.79 -22.06
N LYS A 286 138.24 -31.94 -23.08
CA LYS A 286 137.32 -30.86 -23.43
C LYS A 286 136.07 -31.39 -24.14
N ASP A 287 136.24 -32.37 -25.02
CA ASP A 287 135.15 -33.06 -25.72
C ASP A 287 134.25 -33.83 -24.74
N SER A 288 134.84 -34.59 -23.80
CA SER A 288 134.07 -35.31 -22.77
C SER A 288 133.27 -34.41 -21.83
N LYS A 289 133.81 -33.25 -21.41
CA LYS A 289 133.07 -32.27 -20.60
C LYS A 289 131.96 -31.56 -21.38
N GLN A 290 132.22 -31.21 -22.64
CA GLN A 290 131.20 -30.64 -23.53
C GLN A 290 130.06 -31.64 -23.75
N LYS A 291 130.39 -32.92 -23.94
CA LYS A 291 129.43 -34.02 -24.12
C LYS A 291 128.56 -34.26 -22.88
N ALA A 292 129.15 -34.25 -21.69
CA ALA A 292 128.41 -34.38 -20.42
C ALA A 292 127.47 -33.19 -20.17
N LEU A 293 127.87 -31.97 -20.54
CA LEU A 293 127.04 -30.76 -20.38
C LEU A 293 125.89 -30.77 -21.40
N VAL A 294 126.13 -31.20 -22.64
CA VAL A 294 125.10 -31.40 -23.67
C VAL A 294 124.08 -32.47 -23.22
N GLU A 295 124.53 -33.59 -22.64
CA GLU A 295 123.64 -34.63 -22.13
C GLU A 295 122.83 -34.18 -20.90
N ALA A 296 123.42 -33.39 -20.00
CA ALA A 296 122.71 -32.83 -18.85
C ALA A 296 121.64 -31.82 -19.30
N VAL A 297 121.97 -30.93 -20.24
CA VAL A 297 121.00 -30.00 -20.84
C VAL A 297 119.89 -30.74 -21.58
N LYS A 298 120.22 -31.86 -22.23
CA LYS A 298 119.21 -32.72 -22.89
C LYS A 298 118.25 -33.35 -21.88
N ARG A 299 118.76 -33.91 -20.77
CA ARG A 299 117.92 -34.45 -19.68
C ARG A 299 117.07 -33.39 -19.00
N TRP A 300 117.63 -32.23 -18.69
CA TRP A 300 116.86 -31.12 -18.12
C TRP A 300 115.75 -30.63 -19.05
N LYS A 301 116.00 -30.56 -20.36
CA LYS A 301 114.95 -30.25 -21.35
C LYS A 301 113.86 -31.32 -21.42
N GLU A 302 114.23 -32.60 -21.34
CA GLU A 302 113.25 -33.70 -21.32
C GLU A 302 112.42 -33.68 -20.03
N GLU A 303 113.03 -33.46 -18.87
CA GLU A 303 112.35 -33.32 -17.58
C GLU A 303 111.44 -32.08 -17.52
N ASP A 304 111.89 -30.94 -18.06
CA ASP A 304 111.10 -29.70 -18.17
C ASP A 304 109.90 -29.91 -19.10
N ASN A 305 110.09 -30.56 -20.25
CA ASN A 305 108.99 -30.92 -21.15
C ASN A 305 107.98 -31.87 -20.49
N VAL A 306 108.46 -32.85 -19.71
CA VAL A 306 107.59 -33.78 -18.97
C VAL A 306 106.82 -33.05 -17.86
N MET A 307 107.47 -32.14 -17.13
CA MET A 307 106.83 -31.36 -16.08
C MET A 307 105.82 -30.35 -16.65
N GLU A 308 106.13 -29.71 -17.78
CA GLU A 308 105.23 -28.82 -18.51
C GLU A 308 104.01 -29.60 -19.02
N ALA A 309 104.21 -30.81 -19.58
CA ALA A 309 103.12 -31.69 -19.99
C ALA A 309 102.23 -32.10 -18.80
N LYS A 310 102.82 -32.39 -17.64
CA LYS A 310 102.09 -32.72 -16.41
C LYS A 310 101.29 -31.53 -15.87
N CYS A 311 101.86 -30.32 -15.90
CA CYS A 311 101.16 -29.09 -15.54
C CYS A 311 99.99 -28.81 -16.49
N LYS A 312 100.18 -28.98 -17.81
CA LYS A 312 99.11 -28.86 -18.81
C LYS A 312 98.01 -29.90 -18.61
N ALA A 313 98.37 -31.17 -18.32
CA ALA A 313 97.41 -32.22 -18.03
C ALA A 313 96.56 -31.91 -16.78
N LYS A 314 97.18 -31.43 -15.70
CA LYS A 314 96.46 -31.07 -14.47
C LYS A 314 95.61 -29.81 -14.63
N ALA A 315 96.04 -28.85 -15.45
CA ALA A 315 95.22 -27.70 -15.81
C ALA A 315 93.98 -28.12 -16.61
N LEU A 316 94.13 -29.02 -17.59
CA LEU A 316 93.02 -29.58 -18.37
C LEU A 316 92.06 -30.41 -17.51
N GLU A 317 92.58 -31.19 -16.56
CA GLU A 317 91.77 -31.96 -15.60
C GLU A 317 90.88 -31.05 -14.75
N ASN A 318 91.46 -29.98 -14.18
CA ASN A 318 90.71 -28.98 -13.41
C ASN A 318 89.65 -28.26 -14.28
N LEU A 319 89.96 -28.01 -15.55
CA LEU A 319 89.04 -27.39 -16.50
C LEU A 319 87.89 -28.33 -16.85
N CYS A 320 88.19 -29.63 -16.99
CA CYS A 320 87.19 -30.67 -17.19
C CYS A 320 86.25 -30.83 -15.97
N ILE A 321 86.80 -30.78 -14.75
CA ILE A 321 86.00 -30.82 -13.51
C ILE A 321 85.05 -29.62 -13.42
N LYS A 322 85.52 -28.41 -13.74
CA LYS A 322 84.68 -27.19 -13.76
C LYS A 322 83.58 -27.28 -14.82
N GLU A 323 83.89 -27.78 -16.01
CA GLU A 323 82.90 -28.01 -17.07
C GLU A 323 81.83 -29.01 -16.62
N ILE A 324 82.22 -30.10 -15.95
CA ILE A 324 81.28 -31.10 -15.41
C ILE A 324 80.38 -30.49 -14.33
N SER A 325 80.91 -29.67 -13.41
CA SER A 325 80.09 -29.02 -12.38
C SER A 325 79.10 -28.02 -12.99
N LEU A 326 79.55 -27.20 -13.95
CA LEU A 326 78.69 -26.25 -14.68
C LEU A 326 77.58 -26.97 -15.45
N ARG A 327 77.89 -28.08 -16.12
CA ARG A 327 76.87 -28.91 -16.81
C ARG A 327 75.84 -29.46 -15.84
N LYS A 328 76.27 -29.93 -14.67
CA LYS A 328 75.36 -30.44 -13.63
C LYS A 328 74.43 -29.35 -13.12
N GLU A 329 74.94 -28.16 -12.83
CA GLU A 329 74.12 -27.01 -12.40
C GLU A 329 73.12 -26.59 -13.48
N MET A 330 73.55 -26.58 -14.75
CA MET A 330 72.69 -26.25 -15.88
C MET A 330 71.59 -27.32 -16.12
N GLU A 331 71.92 -28.60 -15.96
CA GLU A 331 70.96 -29.72 -16.01
C GLU A 331 69.92 -29.64 -14.89
N GLU A 332 70.35 -29.34 -13.66
CA GLU A 332 69.44 -29.14 -12.53
C GLU A 332 68.53 -27.91 -12.73
N ALA A 333 69.08 -26.80 -13.23
CA ALA A 333 68.29 -25.61 -13.58
C ALA A 333 67.28 -25.90 -14.71
N LEU A 334 67.68 -26.68 -15.71
CA LEU A 334 66.81 -27.11 -16.80
C LEU A 334 65.66 -27.98 -16.27
N ASN A 335 65.94 -28.92 -15.36
CA ASN A 335 64.92 -29.78 -14.76
C ASN A 335 63.93 -28.99 -13.90
N ARG A 336 64.40 -28.00 -13.13
CA ARG A 336 63.52 -27.07 -12.39
C ARG A 336 62.59 -26.30 -13.34
N ARG A 337 63.13 -25.73 -14.42
CA ARG A 337 62.32 -25.04 -15.44
C ARG A 337 61.32 -25.96 -16.12
N LYS A 338 61.70 -27.20 -16.45
CA LYS A 338 60.78 -28.20 -17.03
C LYS A 338 59.61 -28.50 -16.10
N GLN A 339 59.86 -28.70 -14.80
CA GLN A 339 58.79 -28.93 -13.82
C GLN A 339 57.85 -27.73 -13.70
N GLU A 340 58.38 -26.51 -13.73
CA GLU A 340 57.55 -25.30 -13.67
C GLU A 340 56.67 -25.13 -14.91
N VAL A 341 57.22 -25.41 -16.10
CA VAL A 341 56.45 -25.42 -17.36
C VAL A 341 55.36 -26.48 -17.31
N GLU A 342 55.64 -27.69 -16.83
CA GLU A 342 54.61 -28.75 -16.72
C GLU A 342 53.51 -28.37 -15.72
N LYS A 343 53.87 -27.75 -14.60
CA LYS A 343 52.88 -27.24 -13.63
C LYS A 343 51.97 -26.19 -14.26
N LYS A 344 52.54 -25.22 -15.00
CA LYS A 344 51.75 -24.19 -15.70
C LYS A 344 50.90 -24.78 -16.83
N LYS A 345 51.39 -25.80 -17.53
CA LYS A 345 50.65 -26.53 -18.55
C LYS A 345 49.43 -27.23 -17.96
N ASN A 346 49.59 -27.92 -16.81
CA ASN A 346 48.47 -28.54 -16.12
C ASN A 346 47.41 -27.53 -15.67
N GLN A 347 47.85 -26.38 -15.11
CA GLN A 347 46.93 -25.29 -14.75
C GLN A 347 46.17 -24.75 -15.96
N ARG A 348 46.86 -24.52 -17.09
CA ARG A 348 46.23 -24.09 -18.34
C ARG A 348 45.19 -25.10 -18.83
N ASP A 349 45.49 -26.39 -18.76
CA ASP A 349 44.58 -27.45 -19.22
C ASP A 349 43.34 -27.57 -18.30
N GLU A 350 43.48 -27.27 -17.01
CA GLU A 350 42.35 -27.13 -16.06
C GLU A 350 41.48 -25.93 -16.39
N PHE A 351 42.08 -24.74 -16.61
CA PHE A 351 41.34 -23.55 -17.05
C PHE A 351 40.62 -23.75 -18.39
N LEU A 352 41.20 -24.50 -19.33
CA LEU A 352 40.56 -24.83 -20.60
C LEU A 352 39.28 -25.66 -20.41
N LYS A 353 39.28 -26.61 -19.46
CA LYS A 353 38.09 -27.40 -19.12
C LYS A 353 37.00 -26.54 -18.48
N GLU A 354 37.37 -25.68 -17.53
CA GLU A 354 36.43 -24.75 -16.91
C GLU A 354 35.82 -23.80 -17.94
N LEU A 355 36.64 -23.24 -18.85
CA LEU A 355 36.17 -22.36 -19.92
C LEU A 355 35.18 -23.07 -20.85
N GLN A 356 35.43 -24.34 -21.16
CA GLN A 356 34.52 -25.15 -21.97
C GLN A 356 33.17 -25.35 -21.25
N MET A 357 33.18 -25.70 -19.96
CA MET A 357 31.93 -25.84 -19.18
C MET A 357 31.15 -24.52 -19.12
N VAL A 358 31.84 -23.39 -18.97
CA VAL A 358 31.21 -22.06 -18.96
C VAL A 358 30.62 -21.72 -20.32
N GLN A 359 31.28 -22.08 -21.43
CA GLN A 359 30.73 -21.90 -22.78
C GLN A 359 29.48 -22.74 -23.02
N GLU A 360 29.47 -24.00 -22.57
CA GLU A 360 28.29 -24.88 -22.66
C GLU A 360 27.12 -24.32 -21.85
N HIS A 361 27.38 -23.84 -20.62
CA HIS A 361 26.37 -23.16 -19.81
C HIS A 361 25.85 -21.87 -20.44
N LYS A 362 26.75 -21.06 -21.03
CA LYS A 362 26.38 -19.85 -21.76
C LYS A 362 25.43 -20.17 -22.92
N PHE A 363 25.76 -21.17 -23.73
CA PHE A 363 24.93 -21.57 -24.86
C PHE A 363 23.55 -22.06 -24.42
N ALA A 364 23.48 -22.84 -23.34
CA ALA A 364 22.21 -23.29 -22.76
C ALA A 364 21.34 -22.13 -22.25
N LEU A 365 21.95 -21.10 -21.63
CA LEU A 365 21.25 -19.90 -21.19
C LEU A 365 20.74 -19.07 -22.38
N GLU A 366 21.56 -18.88 -23.42
CA GLU A 366 21.16 -18.17 -24.65
C GLU A 366 19.96 -18.85 -25.32
N SER A 367 19.95 -20.19 -25.38
CA SER A 367 18.83 -20.95 -25.93
C SER A 367 17.54 -20.78 -25.10
N ARG A 368 17.63 -20.80 -23.76
CA ARG A 368 16.49 -20.53 -22.87
C ARG A 368 15.96 -19.10 -22.99
N ILE A 369 16.85 -18.12 -23.19
CA ILE A 369 16.46 -16.73 -23.41
C ILE A 369 15.67 -16.62 -24.72
N ALA A 370 16.16 -17.24 -25.80
CA ALA A 370 15.47 -17.24 -27.09
C ALA A 370 14.07 -17.89 -27.01
N GLU A 371 13.93 -19.02 -26.31
CA GLU A 371 12.62 -19.64 -26.05
C GLU A 371 11.69 -18.69 -25.29
N SER A 372 12.19 -18.04 -24.23
CA SER A 372 11.39 -17.10 -23.45
C SER A 372 10.93 -15.89 -24.28
N GLN A 373 11.79 -15.35 -25.14
CA GLN A 373 11.47 -14.24 -26.03
C GLN A 373 10.34 -14.60 -27.00
N ASN A 374 10.40 -15.80 -27.59
CA ASN A 374 9.34 -16.28 -28.47
C ASN A 374 7.98 -16.40 -27.74
N THR A 375 7.98 -16.89 -26.48
CA THR A 375 6.74 -16.94 -25.69
C THR A 375 6.18 -15.55 -25.35
N VAL A 376 7.06 -14.54 -25.15
CA VAL A 376 6.63 -13.16 -24.91
C VAL A 376 5.98 -12.58 -26.16
N GLU A 377 6.59 -12.75 -27.33
CA GLU A 377 6.01 -12.29 -28.61
C GLU A 377 4.65 -12.94 -28.88
N GLU A 378 4.48 -14.24 -28.60
CA GLU A 378 3.20 -14.93 -28.74
C GLU A 378 2.12 -14.34 -27.80
N LEU A 379 2.50 -14.01 -26.56
CA LEU A 379 1.59 -13.39 -25.59
C LEU A 379 1.23 -11.96 -25.99
N GLU A 380 2.18 -11.17 -26.49
CA GLU A 380 1.91 -9.82 -27.00
C GLU A 380 0.91 -9.84 -28.16
N GLN A 381 1.04 -10.77 -29.10
CA GLN A 381 0.08 -10.92 -30.19
C GLN A 381 -1.31 -11.30 -29.69
N LYS A 382 -1.40 -12.18 -28.68
CA LYS A 382 -2.69 -12.52 -28.04
C LYS A 382 -3.31 -11.32 -27.34
N ILE A 383 -2.51 -10.47 -26.67
CA ILE A 383 -2.99 -9.24 -26.04
C ILE A 383 -3.53 -8.27 -27.09
N ILE A 384 -2.79 -8.05 -28.18
CA ILE A 384 -3.23 -7.17 -29.28
C ILE A 384 -4.56 -7.66 -29.85
N SER A 385 -4.69 -8.97 -30.13
CA SER A 385 -5.93 -9.57 -30.62
C SER A 385 -7.09 -9.40 -29.64
N ALA A 386 -6.87 -9.60 -28.34
CA ALA A 386 -7.89 -9.42 -27.31
C ALA A 386 -8.34 -7.95 -27.20
N VAL A 387 -7.40 -7.00 -27.29
CA VAL A 387 -7.72 -5.56 -27.27
C VAL A 387 -8.53 -5.17 -28.51
N GLN A 388 -8.15 -5.66 -29.70
CA GLN A 388 -8.90 -5.44 -30.93
C GLN A 388 -10.35 -5.93 -30.80
N LEU A 389 -10.54 -7.12 -30.21
CA LEU A 389 -11.86 -7.69 -29.97
C LEU A 389 -12.68 -6.83 -28.99
N LEU A 390 -12.06 -6.31 -27.92
CA LEU A 390 -12.72 -5.41 -26.97
C LEU A 390 -13.18 -4.11 -27.62
N ILE A 391 -12.36 -3.53 -28.50
CA ILE A 391 -12.75 -2.34 -29.28
C ILE A 391 -14.00 -2.67 -30.13
N SER A 392 -14.03 -3.83 -30.81
CA SER A 392 -15.19 -4.25 -31.59
C SER A 392 -16.47 -4.45 -30.75
N PHE A 393 -16.33 -4.91 -29.50
CA PHE A 393 -17.46 -5.04 -28.58
C PHE A 393 -17.95 -3.68 -28.13
N LYS A 394 -17.04 -2.74 -27.87
CA LYS A 394 -17.37 -1.37 -27.50
C LYS A 394 -18.13 -0.67 -28.63
N GLU A 395 -17.65 -0.75 -29.87
CA GLU A 395 -18.32 -0.17 -31.03
C GLU A 395 -19.73 -0.74 -31.23
N ARG A 396 -19.89 -2.07 -31.11
CA ARG A 396 -21.23 -2.71 -31.20
C ARG A 396 -22.16 -2.25 -30.08
N ARG A 397 -21.65 -2.10 -28.86
CA ARG A 397 -22.43 -1.58 -27.72
C ARG A 397 -22.86 -0.14 -27.96
N ASP A 398 -21.95 0.70 -28.43
CA ASP A 398 -22.21 2.13 -28.66
C ASP A 398 -23.21 2.29 -29.83
N ALA A 399 -23.11 1.49 -30.89
CA ALA A 399 -24.09 1.44 -31.98
C ALA A 399 -25.48 0.98 -31.50
N ALA A 400 -25.55 -0.10 -30.70
CA ALA A 400 -26.80 -0.58 -30.13
C ALA A 400 -27.45 0.46 -29.18
N MET A 401 -26.63 1.26 -28.48
CA MET A 401 -27.11 2.34 -27.61
C MET A 401 -27.75 3.48 -28.43
N VAL A 402 -27.16 3.83 -29.58
CA VAL A 402 -27.73 4.82 -30.50
C VAL A 402 -29.04 4.31 -31.10
N GLU A 403 -29.09 3.06 -31.54
CA GLU A 403 -30.34 2.44 -32.05
C GLU A 403 -31.43 2.40 -30.98
N TYR A 404 -31.07 2.06 -29.74
CA TYR A 404 -31.99 2.06 -28.61
C TYR A 404 -32.57 3.45 -28.32
N GLU A 405 -31.74 4.51 -28.28
CA GLU A 405 -32.24 5.86 -28.02
C GLU A 405 -33.10 6.38 -29.18
N ASN A 406 -32.76 6.04 -30.42
CA ASN A 406 -33.61 6.34 -31.59
C ASN A 406 -34.99 5.66 -31.49
N ALA A 407 -35.01 4.36 -31.17
CA ALA A 407 -36.25 3.61 -30.95
C ALA A 407 -37.07 4.19 -29.78
N ARG A 408 -36.38 4.63 -28.71
CA ARG A 408 -37.01 5.27 -27.55
C ARG A 408 -37.61 6.62 -27.89
N GLN A 409 -36.92 7.43 -28.69
CA GLN A 409 -37.42 8.73 -29.14
C GLN A 409 -38.68 8.55 -30.00
N GLU A 410 -38.71 7.49 -30.82
CA GLU A 410 -39.89 7.12 -31.61
C GLU A 410 -41.05 6.63 -30.74
N VAL A 411 -40.79 5.78 -29.73
CA VAL A 411 -41.81 5.37 -28.75
C VAL A 411 -42.35 6.57 -27.97
N ARG A 412 -41.50 7.52 -27.58
CA ARG A 412 -41.94 8.78 -26.93
C ARG A 412 -42.80 9.63 -27.86
N ARG A 413 -42.45 9.72 -29.14
CA ARG A 413 -43.24 10.43 -30.17
C ARG A 413 -44.62 9.79 -30.32
N LEU A 414 -44.68 8.47 -30.43
CA LEU A 414 -45.92 7.70 -30.53
C LEU A 414 -46.76 7.79 -29.25
N LYS A 415 -46.13 7.71 -28.07
CA LYS A 415 -46.81 7.90 -26.77
C LYS A 415 -47.36 9.31 -26.61
N ARG A 416 -46.62 10.37 -26.96
CA ARG A 416 -47.14 11.74 -26.94
C ARG A 416 -48.31 11.92 -27.89
N SER A 417 -48.26 11.29 -29.07
CA SER A 417 -49.38 11.28 -30.01
C SER A 417 -50.60 10.51 -29.49
N ALA A 418 -50.38 9.45 -28.69
CA ALA A 418 -51.46 8.67 -28.06
C ALA A 418 -52.02 9.33 -26.78
N ILE A 419 -51.18 10.00 -25.99
CA ILE A 419 -51.56 10.73 -24.77
C ILE A 419 -52.28 12.03 -25.12
N ALA A 420 -51.92 12.71 -26.22
CA ALA A 420 -52.68 13.82 -26.77
C ALA A 420 -54.11 13.42 -27.20
N ALA A 421 -54.32 12.13 -27.52
CA ALA A 421 -55.64 11.57 -27.82
C ALA A 421 -56.40 11.07 -26.56
N ALA A 422 -55.73 10.96 -25.41
CA ALA A 422 -56.28 10.45 -24.16
C ALA A 422 -55.95 11.40 -23.00
N ALA A 423 -56.44 12.64 -23.08
CA ALA A 423 -56.31 13.60 -21.98
C ALA A 423 -57.21 13.18 -20.80
N GLY A 424 -56.58 12.66 -19.75
CA GLY A 424 -57.18 12.43 -18.43
C GLY A 424 -56.06 12.33 -17.39
N GLY A 425 -55.88 13.38 -16.60
CA GLY A 425 -54.70 13.64 -15.77
C GLY A 425 -54.30 12.49 -14.85
N LYS A 426 -53.08 11.99 -15.03
CA LYS A 426 -52.32 11.27 -14.01
C LYS A 426 -51.21 12.19 -13.51
N SER A 427 -51.05 12.28 -12.19
CA SER A 427 -49.89 12.92 -11.57
C SER A 427 -48.68 12.04 -11.90
N GLU A 428 -47.92 12.39 -12.95
CA GLU A 428 -46.77 11.60 -13.41
C GLU A 428 -45.64 11.72 -12.38
N ILE A 429 -45.27 10.62 -11.71
CA ILE A 429 -43.99 10.55 -10.99
C ILE A 429 -42.88 10.84 -12.01
N LEU A 430 -41.85 11.58 -11.58
CA LEU A 430 -40.68 11.84 -12.40
C LEU A 430 -39.99 10.53 -12.83
N GLU A 431 -40.09 10.21 -14.12
CA GLU A 431 -39.34 9.10 -14.73
C GLU A 431 -37.93 9.60 -15.10
N LEU A 432 -36.92 8.99 -14.49
CA LEU A 432 -35.51 9.35 -14.61
C LEU A 432 -34.78 8.36 -15.52
N SER A 433 -33.86 8.87 -16.32
CA SER A 433 -32.94 8.04 -17.11
C SER A 433 -31.86 7.40 -16.22
N PHE A 434 -31.29 6.27 -16.66
CA PHE A 434 -30.14 5.70 -15.96
C PHE A 434 -28.95 6.66 -15.93
N MET A 435 -28.79 7.50 -16.96
CA MET A 435 -27.74 8.51 -17.01
C MET A 435 -27.88 9.54 -15.88
N GLU A 436 -29.10 10.04 -15.62
CA GLU A 436 -29.37 10.93 -14.48
C GLU A 436 -29.07 10.26 -13.14
N ILE A 437 -29.40 8.96 -12.98
CA ILE A 437 -29.06 8.20 -11.77
C ILE A 437 -27.55 8.05 -11.61
N ASN A 438 -26.85 7.75 -12.71
CA ASN A 438 -25.39 7.58 -12.72
C ASN A 438 -24.68 8.89 -12.37
N GLU A 439 -25.11 10.02 -12.92
CA GLU A 439 -24.58 11.34 -12.58
C GLU A 439 -24.91 11.74 -11.14
N ALA A 440 -26.16 11.55 -10.71
CA ALA A 440 -26.61 11.90 -9.37
C ALA A 440 -25.85 11.13 -8.26
N THR A 441 -25.41 9.90 -8.56
CA THR A 441 -24.64 9.05 -7.63
C THR A 441 -23.13 9.19 -7.78
N HIS A 442 -22.64 10.12 -8.61
CA HIS A 442 -21.22 10.26 -8.97
C HIS A 442 -20.62 8.94 -9.47
N TYR A 443 -21.27 8.31 -10.44
CA TYR A 443 -20.88 7.02 -11.02
C TYR A 443 -20.85 5.90 -9.97
N PHE A 444 -21.85 5.90 -9.08
CA PHE A 444 -21.98 4.95 -7.96
C PHE A 444 -20.76 4.95 -7.03
N ASP A 445 -20.25 6.14 -6.69
CA ASP A 445 -19.12 6.29 -5.76
C ASP A 445 -19.41 5.51 -4.45
N PRO A 446 -18.52 4.59 -4.03
CA PRO A 446 -18.73 3.81 -2.81
C PRO A 446 -18.92 4.66 -1.55
N SER A 447 -18.38 5.88 -1.50
CA SER A 447 -18.54 6.81 -0.37
C SER A 447 -19.94 7.42 -0.29
N TRP A 448 -20.71 7.36 -1.38
CA TRP A 448 -22.11 7.78 -1.43
C TRP A 448 -23.06 6.62 -1.16
N LYS A 449 -22.57 5.39 -0.99
CA LYS A 449 -23.40 4.25 -0.61
C LYS A 449 -23.85 4.39 0.85
N ILE A 450 -25.16 4.48 1.07
CA ILE A 450 -25.77 4.57 2.41
C ILE A 450 -25.89 3.17 3.01
N SER A 451 -26.40 2.21 2.24
CA SER A 451 -26.59 0.84 2.71
C SER A 451 -26.62 -0.18 1.58
N GLU A 452 -26.37 -1.44 1.95
CA GLU A 452 -26.53 -2.61 1.10
C GLU A 452 -27.24 -3.70 1.89
N GLY A 453 -28.24 -4.34 1.28
CA GLY A 453 -28.95 -5.43 1.91
C GLY A 453 -29.66 -6.33 0.91
N LYS A 454 -30.49 -7.24 1.44
CA LYS A 454 -31.28 -8.20 0.65
C LYS A 454 -32.12 -7.54 -0.45
N TYR A 455 -32.63 -6.35 -0.18
CA TYR A 455 -33.50 -5.60 -1.07
C TYR A 455 -32.76 -4.63 -2.00
N GLY A 456 -31.44 -4.82 -2.15
CA GLY A 456 -30.59 -4.02 -3.02
C GLY A 456 -29.74 -2.99 -2.27
N SER A 457 -29.25 -2.00 -3.01
CA SER A 457 -28.35 -0.97 -2.50
C SER A 457 -29.04 0.39 -2.47
N VAL A 458 -28.74 1.19 -1.46
CA VAL A 458 -29.22 2.57 -1.34
C VAL A 458 -28.02 3.50 -1.43
N TYR A 459 -28.07 4.44 -2.36
CA TYR A 459 -27.07 5.48 -2.56
C TYR A 459 -27.64 6.84 -2.19
N LYS A 460 -26.82 7.69 -1.59
CA LYS A 460 -27.05 9.13 -1.59
C LYS A 460 -26.88 9.62 -3.02
N GLY A 461 -27.63 10.64 -3.40
CA GLY A 461 -27.49 11.27 -4.71
C GLY A 461 -27.80 12.76 -4.66
N LEU A 462 -27.34 13.48 -5.68
CA LEU A 462 -27.66 14.88 -5.92
C LEU A 462 -28.35 14.98 -7.28
N LEU A 463 -29.67 15.04 -7.28
CA LEU A 463 -30.49 15.09 -8.47
C LEU A 463 -31.06 16.50 -8.63
N ARG A 464 -30.67 17.24 -9.68
CA ARG A 464 -31.15 18.62 -9.93
C ARG A 464 -31.01 19.54 -8.70
N HIS A 465 -29.86 19.46 -8.03
CA HIS A 465 -29.54 20.15 -6.76
C HIS A 465 -30.34 19.68 -5.52
N LEU A 466 -31.21 18.69 -5.64
CA LEU A 466 -31.92 18.06 -4.53
C LEU A 466 -31.13 16.84 -4.02
N LEU A 467 -30.91 16.78 -2.69
CA LEU A 467 -30.37 15.58 -2.07
C LEU A 467 -31.43 14.49 -2.04
N VAL A 468 -31.09 13.33 -2.60
CA VAL A 468 -31.99 12.18 -2.74
C VAL A 468 -31.35 10.90 -2.22
N ALA A 469 -32.20 9.93 -1.87
CA ALA A 469 -31.82 8.55 -1.59
C ALA A 469 -32.29 7.67 -2.74
N ILE A 470 -31.35 7.07 -3.47
CA ILE A 470 -31.59 6.26 -4.66
C ILE A 470 -31.48 4.79 -4.26
N LYS A 471 -32.62 4.11 -4.24
CA LYS A 471 -32.70 2.68 -3.96
C LYS A 471 -32.71 1.88 -5.26
N MET A 472 -31.66 1.09 -5.46
CA MET A 472 -31.44 0.23 -6.61
C MET A 472 -31.89 -1.20 -6.28
N PHE A 473 -32.77 -1.80 -7.08
CA PHE A 473 -33.25 -3.17 -6.86
C PHE A 473 -32.44 -4.21 -7.68
N PRO A 474 -32.21 -5.41 -7.14
CA PRO A 474 -31.36 -6.43 -7.78
C PRO A 474 -31.96 -7.09 -9.03
N SER A 475 -31.14 -7.19 -10.09
CA SER A 475 -31.30 -7.87 -11.40
C SER A 475 -31.89 -9.29 -11.43
N TYR A 476 -33.21 -9.55 -11.40
CA TYR A 476 -33.72 -10.94 -11.46
C TYR A 476 -34.81 -11.17 -12.53
N SER A 477 -34.46 -11.69 -13.71
CA SER A 477 -35.41 -12.13 -14.76
C SER A 477 -36.37 -11.06 -15.31
N SER A 478 -37.06 -11.37 -16.42
CA SER A 478 -38.04 -10.49 -17.07
C SER A 478 -39.32 -10.27 -16.25
N GLN A 479 -39.74 -11.24 -15.44
CA GLN A 479 -40.93 -11.14 -14.57
C GLN A 479 -40.78 -10.00 -13.54
N SER A 480 -39.57 -9.74 -13.06
CA SER A 480 -39.31 -8.68 -12.07
C SER A 480 -39.53 -7.25 -12.57
N LEU A 481 -39.55 -7.02 -13.90
CA LEU A 481 -39.80 -5.69 -14.44
C LEU A 481 -41.30 -5.34 -14.34
N LEU A 482 -42.18 -6.31 -14.59
CA LEU A 482 -43.62 -6.12 -14.47
C LEU A 482 -44.03 -5.91 -13.00
N ASP A 483 -43.46 -6.70 -12.09
CA ASP A 483 -43.68 -6.55 -10.64
C ASP A 483 -43.18 -5.17 -10.15
N PHE A 484 -42.01 -4.73 -10.64
CA PHE A 484 -41.50 -3.39 -10.35
C PHE A 484 -42.44 -2.29 -10.84
N GLN A 485 -42.96 -2.38 -12.07
CA GLN A 485 -43.88 -1.40 -12.62
C GLN A 485 -45.21 -1.35 -11.85
N ASN A 486 -45.77 -2.51 -11.50
CA ASN A 486 -46.99 -2.60 -10.70
C ASN A 486 -46.77 -2.00 -9.30
N GLY A 487 -45.65 -2.31 -8.65
CA GLY A 487 -45.30 -1.72 -7.36
C GLY A 487 -45.10 -0.20 -7.44
N VAL A 488 -44.42 0.31 -8.48
CA VAL A 488 -44.29 1.75 -8.75
C VAL A 488 -45.64 2.43 -8.84
N GLU A 489 -46.61 1.83 -9.53
CA GLU A 489 -47.96 2.38 -9.62
C GLU A 489 -48.63 2.49 -8.24
N ILE A 490 -48.46 1.49 -7.37
CA ILE A 490 -48.97 1.54 -6.00
C ILE A 490 -48.28 2.68 -5.22
N PHE A 491 -46.94 2.70 -5.20
CA PHE A 491 -46.18 3.70 -4.43
C PHE A 491 -46.36 5.14 -4.92
N SER A 492 -46.71 5.33 -6.20
CA SER A 492 -47.01 6.64 -6.77
C SER A 492 -48.16 7.38 -6.09
N ARG A 493 -49.08 6.62 -5.49
CA ARG A 493 -50.31 7.11 -4.88
C ARG A 493 -50.19 7.29 -3.36
N VAL A 494 -49.07 6.86 -2.78
CA VAL A 494 -48.86 6.85 -1.32
C VAL A 494 -48.13 8.13 -0.91
N ARG A 495 -48.84 9.05 -0.24
CA ARG A 495 -48.27 10.28 0.33
C ARG A 495 -48.76 10.50 1.75
N HIS A 496 -47.83 10.56 2.70
CA HIS A 496 -48.12 10.81 4.11
C HIS A 496 -46.91 11.53 4.74
N PRO A 497 -47.10 12.48 5.67
CA PRO A 497 -46.00 13.24 6.29
C PRO A 497 -44.94 12.34 6.96
N ASN A 498 -45.38 11.22 7.54
CA ASN A 498 -44.52 10.23 8.20
C ASN A 498 -44.13 9.05 7.31
N LEU A 499 -44.22 9.19 5.99
CA LEU A 499 -43.60 8.28 5.02
C LEU A 499 -42.51 9.03 4.25
N VAL A 500 -41.44 8.33 3.89
CA VAL A 500 -40.42 8.90 3.01
C VAL A 500 -41.03 9.10 1.62
N MET A 501 -40.98 10.33 1.13
CA MET A 501 -41.60 10.72 -0.13
C MET A 501 -40.84 10.13 -1.33
N LEU A 502 -41.58 9.46 -2.22
CA LEU A 502 -41.09 9.05 -3.53
C LEU A 502 -41.02 10.28 -4.46
N VAL A 503 -39.82 10.60 -4.92
CA VAL A 503 -39.53 11.73 -5.82
C VAL A 503 -39.59 11.29 -7.28
N GLY A 504 -39.03 10.12 -7.59
CA GLY A 504 -38.87 9.66 -8.96
C GLY A 504 -38.63 8.16 -9.07
N THR A 505 -38.68 7.64 -10.28
CA THR A 505 -38.36 6.23 -10.57
C THR A 505 -37.49 6.12 -11.81
N CYS A 506 -36.62 5.12 -11.85
CA CYS A 506 -35.84 4.79 -13.05
C CYS A 506 -36.10 3.32 -13.41
N PRO A 507 -37.02 3.05 -14.36
CA PRO A 507 -37.32 1.69 -14.79
C PRO A 507 -36.12 0.97 -15.40
N GLU A 508 -35.26 1.68 -16.13
CA GLU A 508 -34.05 1.14 -16.80
C GLU A 508 -33.13 0.39 -15.82
N SER A 509 -32.96 0.94 -14.62
CA SER A 509 -32.15 0.36 -13.56
C SER A 509 -32.95 -0.29 -12.44
N ARG A 510 -34.29 -0.30 -12.55
CA ARG A 510 -35.25 -0.64 -11.49
C ARG A 510 -34.88 0.04 -10.18
N SER A 511 -34.99 1.37 -10.18
CA SER A 511 -34.60 2.20 -9.05
C SER A 511 -35.71 3.14 -8.62
N LEU A 512 -35.82 3.35 -7.31
CA LEU A 512 -36.73 4.33 -6.71
C LEU A 512 -35.91 5.45 -6.08
N VAL A 513 -36.29 6.69 -6.38
CA VAL A 513 -35.61 7.88 -5.89
C VAL A 513 -36.50 8.54 -4.85
N TYR A 514 -35.99 8.63 -3.63
CA TYR A 514 -36.68 9.17 -2.48
C TYR A 514 -36.04 10.47 -2.00
N GLU A 515 -36.75 11.23 -1.18
CA GLU A 515 -36.14 12.32 -0.41
C GLU A 515 -35.01 11.79 0.50
N TYR A 516 -33.92 12.56 0.65
CA TYR A 516 -32.85 12.21 1.56
C TYR A 516 -33.11 12.76 2.97
N VAL A 517 -33.25 11.86 3.95
CA VAL A 517 -33.48 12.20 5.35
C VAL A 517 -32.14 12.22 6.12
N ARG A 518 -31.81 13.34 6.78
CA ARG A 518 -30.45 13.65 7.23
C ARG A 518 -30.03 13.05 8.57
N ASN A 519 -30.94 12.90 9.55
CA ASN A 519 -30.56 12.47 10.91
C ASN A 519 -30.48 10.94 11.08
N GLY A 520 -30.39 10.19 9.97
CA GLY A 520 -30.24 8.74 10.00
C GLY A 520 -31.49 8.02 10.51
N SER A 521 -31.29 6.82 11.04
CA SER A 521 -32.38 5.96 11.52
C SER A 521 -32.64 6.11 13.02
N LEU A 522 -33.82 5.70 13.48
CA LEU A 522 -34.16 5.61 14.90
C LEU A 522 -33.18 4.67 15.64
N GLU A 523 -32.75 3.59 14.99
CA GLU A 523 -31.73 2.67 15.53
C GLU A 523 -30.42 3.41 15.86
N ASP A 524 -29.97 4.29 14.95
CA ASP A 524 -28.77 5.10 15.17
C ASP A 524 -28.96 6.08 16.33
N ASN A 525 -30.13 6.71 16.45
CA ASN A 525 -30.41 7.72 17.47
C ASN A 525 -30.74 7.13 18.85
N LEU A 526 -31.09 5.84 18.91
CA LEU A 526 -31.47 5.15 20.14
C LEU A 526 -30.31 4.35 20.74
N PHE A 527 -29.44 3.76 19.91
CA PHE A 527 -28.37 2.87 20.38
C PHE A 527 -26.94 3.41 20.21
N CYS A 528 -26.69 4.36 19.30
CA CYS A 528 -25.32 4.88 19.08
C CYS A 528 -25.04 6.12 19.94
N LYS A 529 -24.44 5.91 21.11
CA LYS A 529 -24.18 6.94 22.13
C LYS A 529 -23.12 8.00 21.76
N ASP A 530 -22.35 7.80 20.69
CA ASP A 530 -21.12 8.57 20.45
C ASP A 530 -21.29 9.82 19.57
N LYS A 531 -22.50 10.16 19.09
CA LYS A 531 -22.67 11.23 18.08
C LYS A 531 -23.78 12.26 18.31
N MET A 532 -24.80 11.97 19.12
CA MET A 532 -25.97 12.84 19.28
C MET A 532 -26.56 12.78 20.71
N PRO A 533 -27.18 13.85 21.21
CA PRO A 533 -27.95 13.79 22.45
C PRO A 533 -29.10 12.79 22.31
N SER A 534 -29.27 11.94 23.33
CA SER A 534 -30.32 10.91 23.37
C SER A 534 -31.71 11.51 23.25
N LEU A 535 -32.63 10.80 22.58
CA LEU A 535 -34.00 11.28 22.36
C LEU A 535 -34.77 11.35 23.69
N PRO A 536 -35.33 12.52 24.06
CA PRO A 536 -36.21 12.64 25.23
C PRO A 536 -37.47 11.78 25.08
N TRP A 537 -38.04 11.34 26.19
CA TRP A 537 -39.21 10.46 26.18
C TRP A 537 -40.40 11.05 25.40
N GLN A 538 -40.62 12.36 25.46
CA GLN A 538 -41.69 13.04 24.70
C GLN A 538 -41.48 12.88 23.19
N THR A 539 -40.23 12.94 22.73
CA THR A 539 -39.88 12.69 21.32
C THR A 539 -40.09 11.23 20.96
N ARG A 540 -39.79 10.30 21.86
CA ARG A 540 -40.04 8.86 21.65
C ARG A 540 -41.53 8.54 21.53
N ILE A 541 -42.38 9.11 22.38
CA ILE A 541 -43.84 8.98 22.28
C ILE A 541 -44.36 9.59 20.98
N ARG A 542 -43.86 10.77 20.60
CA ARG A 542 -44.20 11.41 19.32
C ARG A 542 -43.85 10.51 18.13
N ILE A 543 -42.68 9.89 18.15
CA ILE A 543 -42.26 8.92 17.12
C ILE A 543 -43.20 7.72 17.10
N ALA A 544 -43.58 7.16 18.25
CA ALA A 544 -44.54 6.06 18.33
C ALA A 544 -45.90 6.41 17.69
N VAL A 545 -46.45 7.58 18.02
CA VAL A 545 -47.70 8.11 17.42
C VAL A 545 -47.57 8.22 15.90
N GLN A 546 -46.46 8.78 15.41
CA GLN A 546 -46.21 8.98 13.98
C GLN A 546 -46.08 7.66 13.22
N ILE A 547 -45.38 6.67 13.78
CA ILE A 547 -45.30 5.32 13.22
C ILE A 547 -46.71 4.72 13.15
N CYS A 548 -47.46 4.75 14.24
CA CYS A 548 -48.82 4.22 14.30
C CYS A 548 -49.73 4.87 13.24
N SER A 549 -49.70 6.20 13.11
CA SER A 549 -50.45 6.95 12.09
C SER A 549 -50.09 6.51 10.68
N SER A 550 -48.80 6.34 10.39
CA SER A 550 -48.35 5.89 9.07
C SER A 550 -48.75 4.45 8.75
N LEU A 551 -48.77 3.54 9.74
CA LEU A 551 -49.25 2.17 9.55
C LEU A 551 -50.75 2.13 9.29
N ILE A 552 -51.56 2.87 10.04
CA ILE A 552 -53.01 3.01 9.80
C ILE A 552 -53.25 3.48 8.37
N PHE A 553 -52.51 4.50 7.92
CA PHE A 553 -52.61 4.99 6.55
C PHE A 553 -52.28 3.90 5.53
N LEU A 554 -51.17 3.19 5.68
CA LEU A 554 -50.76 2.10 4.77
C LEU A 554 -51.80 0.96 4.73
N HIS A 555 -52.32 0.53 5.88
CA HIS A 555 -53.31 -0.55 5.98
C HIS A 555 -54.69 -0.14 5.45
N SER A 556 -55.01 1.16 5.44
CA SER A 556 -56.26 1.70 4.90
C SER A 556 -56.26 1.88 3.38
N ASN A 557 -55.11 1.69 2.70
CA ASN A 557 -55.02 1.80 1.24
C ASN A 557 -55.75 0.63 0.54
N GLN A 558 -56.07 0.81 -0.75
CA GLN A 558 -56.64 -0.23 -1.61
C GLN A 558 -55.78 -0.39 -2.88
N PRO A 559 -55.03 -1.50 -3.02
CA PRO A 559 -54.92 -2.63 -2.08
C PRO A 559 -54.24 -2.24 -0.76
N CYS A 560 -54.57 -2.95 0.33
CA CYS A 560 -53.94 -2.77 1.64
C CYS A 560 -52.42 -2.95 1.52
N ILE A 561 -51.64 -1.98 1.99
CA ILE A 561 -50.17 -2.02 1.90
C ILE A 561 -49.62 -2.47 3.24
N ILE A 562 -49.10 -3.69 3.30
CA ILE A 562 -48.39 -4.18 4.49
C ILE A 562 -46.93 -3.74 4.40
N HIS A 563 -46.37 -3.19 5.47
CA HIS A 563 -44.97 -2.77 5.49
C HIS A 563 -44.04 -3.99 5.38
N GLY A 564 -44.23 -5.01 6.22
CA GLY A 564 -43.57 -6.32 6.14
C GLY A 564 -42.07 -6.34 6.44
N ASN A 565 -41.50 -5.22 6.85
CA ASN A 565 -40.07 -5.07 7.19
C ASN A 565 -39.87 -3.91 8.18
N LEU A 566 -40.85 -3.71 9.07
CA LEU A 566 -40.85 -2.64 10.04
C LEU A 566 -39.81 -2.94 11.13
N LYS A 567 -38.89 -2.01 11.36
CA LYS A 567 -37.85 -2.09 12.41
C LYS A 567 -37.25 -0.71 12.66
N ALA A 568 -36.50 -0.54 13.76
CA ALA A 568 -35.88 0.74 14.10
C ALA A 568 -34.97 1.32 12.98
N SER A 569 -34.24 0.49 12.22
CA SER A 569 -33.44 0.97 11.07
C SER A 569 -34.25 1.50 9.88
N LYS A 570 -35.56 1.24 9.86
CA LYS A 570 -36.49 1.66 8.78
C LYS A 570 -37.38 2.83 9.18
N VAL A 571 -37.15 3.38 10.37
CA VAL A 571 -37.72 4.66 10.81
C VAL A 571 -36.62 5.71 10.69
N LEU A 572 -36.72 6.60 9.69
CA LEU A 572 -35.75 7.70 9.53
C LEU A 572 -36.22 8.94 10.28
N LEU A 573 -35.30 9.76 10.76
CA LEU A 573 -35.60 11.00 11.49
C LEU A 573 -35.15 12.21 10.66
N ASP A 574 -36.04 13.17 10.46
CA ASP A 574 -35.70 14.43 9.83
C ASP A 574 -34.99 15.39 10.81
N ALA A 575 -34.68 16.61 10.32
CA ALA A 575 -34.00 17.63 11.11
C ALA A 575 -34.74 18.02 12.41
N ASN A 576 -36.06 17.82 12.47
CA ASN A 576 -36.93 18.13 13.61
C ASN A 576 -37.29 16.88 14.44
N PHE A 577 -36.61 15.74 14.19
CA PHE A 577 -36.94 14.44 14.77
C PHE A 577 -38.39 14.01 14.49
N VAL A 578 -38.94 14.41 13.34
CA VAL A 578 -40.17 13.83 12.80
C VAL A 578 -39.79 12.51 12.13
N SER A 579 -40.46 11.44 12.51
CA SER A 579 -40.23 10.12 11.94
C SER A 579 -40.87 9.96 10.56
N LYS A 580 -40.13 9.30 9.67
CA LYS A 580 -40.53 8.93 8.32
C LYS A 580 -40.22 7.46 8.08
N LEU A 581 -41.24 6.64 7.86
CA LEU A 581 -41.08 5.22 7.52
C LEU A 581 -40.59 5.06 6.08
N THR A 582 -39.64 4.13 5.89
CA THR A 582 -39.07 3.77 4.59
C THR A 582 -39.18 2.27 4.33
N ASP A 583 -38.94 1.84 3.09
CA ASP A 583 -38.98 0.41 2.70
C ASP A 583 -40.31 -0.30 3.01
N PHE A 584 -41.44 0.41 2.94
CA PHE A 584 -42.77 -0.19 3.04
C PHE A 584 -43.16 -0.90 1.75
N GLY A 585 -43.87 -2.03 1.84
CA GLY A 585 -44.40 -2.74 0.67
C GLY A 585 -43.36 -3.40 -0.23
N MET A 586 -42.13 -3.65 0.26
CA MET A 586 -41.06 -4.24 -0.57
C MET A 586 -41.41 -5.62 -1.16
N PHE A 587 -42.38 -6.32 -0.56
CA PHE A 587 -42.95 -7.56 -1.09
C PHE A 587 -43.57 -7.38 -2.49
N TYR A 588 -44.13 -6.21 -2.80
CA TYR A 588 -44.74 -5.93 -4.11
C TYR A 588 -43.73 -5.69 -5.24
N LEU A 589 -42.45 -5.40 -4.90
CA LEU A 589 -41.41 -5.06 -5.89
C LEU A 589 -40.48 -6.23 -6.21
N ILE A 590 -40.56 -7.34 -5.46
CA ILE A 590 -39.57 -8.42 -5.51
C ILE A 590 -40.30 -9.75 -5.65
N PRO A 591 -40.00 -10.56 -6.68
CA PRO A 591 -40.65 -11.86 -6.89
C PRO A 591 -40.47 -12.77 -5.67
N GLN A 592 -41.57 -13.32 -5.17
CA GLN A 592 -41.51 -14.43 -4.24
C GLN A 592 -41.24 -15.70 -5.05
N SER A 593 -40.03 -16.25 -4.98
CA SER A 593 -39.81 -17.58 -5.54
C SER A 593 -40.65 -18.58 -4.72
N GLU A 594 -41.46 -19.39 -5.39
CA GLU A 594 -42.41 -20.39 -4.84
C GLU A 594 -41.78 -21.53 -4.00
N SER A 595 -40.54 -21.38 -3.54
CA SER A 595 -39.92 -22.33 -2.63
C SER A 595 -39.97 -21.79 -1.21
N SER A 596 -40.81 -22.41 -0.40
CA SER A 596 -40.90 -22.34 1.06
C SER A 596 -39.59 -22.64 1.82
N SER A 597 -38.45 -22.72 1.12
CA SER A 597 -37.10 -22.91 1.67
C SER A 597 -36.36 -21.59 1.96
N ASN A 598 -36.94 -20.43 1.63
CA ASN A 598 -36.29 -19.12 1.82
C ASN A 598 -36.47 -18.47 3.20
N LEU A 599 -37.13 -19.14 4.16
CA LEU A 599 -37.06 -18.74 5.58
C LEU A 599 -35.60 -18.68 6.08
N ASN A 600 -34.70 -19.49 5.50
CA ASN A 600 -33.27 -19.46 5.80
C ASN A 600 -32.51 -18.22 5.24
N GLY A 601 -33.14 -17.44 4.36
CA GLY A 601 -32.58 -16.24 3.74
C GLY A 601 -33.02 -14.92 4.38
N ILE A 602 -33.82 -14.96 5.46
CA ILE A 602 -34.18 -13.78 6.26
C ILE A 602 -33.07 -13.47 7.29
N CYS A 603 -32.22 -14.46 7.62
CA CYS A 603 -31.02 -14.26 8.43
C CYS A 603 -29.82 -13.87 7.56
N ASN A 604 -29.43 -12.60 7.60
CA ASN A 604 -28.12 -12.17 7.11
C ASN A 604 -27.01 -12.96 7.83
N LYS A 605 -26.10 -13.58 7.06
CA LYS A 605 -24.92 -14.32 7.56
C LYS A 605 -23.93 -13.47 8.38
N SER A 606 -24.16 -12.16 8.49
CA SER A 606 -23.36 -11.23 9.29
C SER A 606 -23.90 -11.00 10.71
N ASN A 607 -25.18 -11.32 10.99
CA ASN A 607 -25.75 -11.33 12.34
C ASN A 607 -27.14 -12.02 12.35
N PRO A 608 -27.22 -13.35 12.49
CA PRO A 608 -28.50 -14.08 12.58
C PRO A 608 -29.34 -13.67 13.80
N ASN A 609 -28.75 -12.98 14.77
CA ASN A 609 -29.31 -12.75 16.11
C ASN A 609 -30.12 -11.44 16.25
N PHE A 610 -30.23 -10.55 15.26
CA PHE A 610 -30.96 -9.27 15.44
C PHE A 610 -32.17 -9.10 14.51
N THR A 611 -32.22 -9.82 13.38
CA THR A 611 -33.32 -9.69 12.42
C THR A 611 -34.53 -10.55 12.80
N SER A 612 -34.37 -11.58 13.64
CA SER A 612 -35.47 -12.45 14.07
C SER A 612 -36.45 -11.81 15.05
N LEU A 613 -36.05 -10.74 15.76
CA LEU A 613 -36.87 -10.14 16.83
C LEU A 613 -38.17 -9.53 16.33
N TYR A 614 -38.13 -8.85 15.18
CA TYR A 614 -39.27 -8.11 14.62
C TYR A 614 -40.20 -8.99 13.79
N ILE A 615 -39.84 -10.27 13.56
CA ILE A 615 -40.63 -11.16 12.71
C ILE A 615 -41.77 -11.74 13.54
N ASP A 616 -42.98 -11.55 13.04
CA ASP A 616 -44.20 -12.13 13.59
C ASP A 616 -44.08 -13.67 13.67
N PRO A 617 -44.24 -14.28 14.86
CA PRO A 617 -44.16 -15.72 15.03
C PRO A 617 -45.22 -16.48 14.21
N GLU A 618 -46.41 -15.92 14.02
CA GLU A 618 -47.46 -16.53 13.20
C GLU A 618 -47.10 -16.45 11.71
N TYR A 619 -46.44 -15.37 11.26
CA TYR A 619 -45.89 -15.29 9.90
C TYR A 619 -44.78 -16.32 9.67
N LEU A 620 -43.91 -16.56 10.66
CA LEU A 620 -42.88 -17.60 10.58
C LEU A 620 -43.48 -19.00 10.45
N GLU A 621 -44.60 -19.26 11.15
CA GLU A 621 -45.29 -20.56 11.14
C GLU A 621 -46.14 -20.75 9.86
N THR A 622 -46.87 -19.72 9.43
CA THR A 622 -47.89 -19.83 8.37
C THR A 622 -47.39 -19.38 6.99
N GLY A 623 -46.34 -18.56 6.94
CA GLY A 623 -45.86 -17.89 5.72
C GLY A 623 -46.77 -16.77 5.22
N MET A 624 -47.86 -16.45 5.92
CA MET A 624 -48.85 -15.45 5.52
C MET A 624 -48.57 -14.10 6.16
N LEU A 625 -48.21 -13.11 5.36
CA LEU A 625 -47.96 -11.75 5.84
C LEU A 625 -49.28 -10.97 5.95
N THR A 626 -49.57 -10.38 7.11
CA THR A 626 -50.83 -9.64 7.35
C THR A 626 -50.58 -8.28 8.02
N PRO A 627 -51.57 -7.37 8.07
CA PRO A 627 -51.47 -6.11 8.82
C PRO A 627 -51.05 -6.30 10.29
N GLU A 628 -51.50 -7.39 10.92
CA GLU A 628 -51.16 -7.74 12.31
C GLU A 628 -49.68 -8.11 12.47
N SER A 629 -49.00 -8.51 11.40
CA SER A 629 -47.54 -8.72 11.42
C SER A 629 -46.80 -7.39 11.61
N ASP A 630 -47.29 -6.29 11.03
CA ASP A 630 -46.72 -4.96 11.29
C ASP A 630 -47.00 -4.50 12.72
N VAL A 631 -48.16 -4.86 13.30
CA VAL A 631 -48.48 -4.58 14.71
C VAL A 631 -47.49 -5.25 15.65
N TYR A 632 -47.12 -6.50 15.39
CA TYR A 632 -46.09 -7.21 16.15
C TYR A 632 -44.74 -6.48 16.08
N SER A 633 -44.28 -6.15 14.87
CA SER A 633 -43.03 -5.41 14.68
C SER A 633 -43.06 -4.03 15.35
N PHE A 634 -44.22 -3.36 15.35
CA PHE A 634 -44.41 -2.08 16.02
C PHE A 634 -44.32 -2.21 17.55
N GLY A 635 -44.89 -3.28 18.13
CA GLY A 635 -44.77 -3.59 19.56
C GLY A 635 -43.32 -3.71 20.01
N ILE A 636 -42.46 -4.37 19.21
CA ILE A 636 -41.02 -4.43 19.47
C ILE A 636 -40.40 -3.03 19.48
N ILE A 637 -40.73 -2.16 18.52
CA ILE A 637 -40.23 -0.78 18.49
C ILE A 637 -40.67 0.00 19.73
N LEU A 638 -41.91 -0.18 20.20
CA LEU A 638 -42.40 0.47 21.43
C LEU A 638 -41.56 0.05 22.66
N LEU A 639 -41.25 -1.25 22.79
CA LEU A 639 -40.37 -1.74 23.84
C LEU A 639 -38.96 -1.14 23.73
N GLN A 640 -38.43 -1.02 22.52
CA GLN A 640 -37.12 -0.39 22.30
C GLN A 640 -37.13 1.09 22.69
N LEU A 641 -38.18 1.82 22.34
CA LEU A 641 -38.34 3.24 22.72
C LEU A 641 -38.36 3.42 24.25
N LEU A 642 -39.00 2.52 24.99
CA LEU A 642 -39.02 2.54 26.46
C LEU A 642 -37.66 2.23 27.09
N THR A 643 -36.96 1.24 26.55
CA THR A 643 -35.80 0.63 27.23
C THR A 643 -34.45 1.12 26.70
N GLY A 644 -34.42 1.70 25.49
CA GLY A 644 -33.19 2.10 24.81
C GLY A 644 -32.28 0.92 24.45
N ARG A 645 -32.82 -0.32 24.40
CA ARG A 645 -32.04 -1.55 24.16
C ARG A 645 -32.38 -2.22 22.83
N ALA A 646 -31.38 -2.83 22.19
CA ALA A 646 -31.53 -3.58 20.94
C ALA A 646 -31.69 -5.12 21.14
N GLY A 647 -31.81 -5.60 22.39
CA GLY A 647 -31.64 -7.00 22.76
C GLY A 647 -32.80 -7.94 22.37
N LEU A 648 -32.46 -9.21 22.08
CA LEU A 648 -33.40 -10.28 21.70
C LEU A 648 -34.43 -10.64 22.77
N ASP A 649 -34.08 -10.53 24.05
CA ASP A 649 -34.94 -10.95 25.17
C ASP A 649 -35.76 -9.80 25.75
N ILE A 650 -35.83 -8.65 25.06
CA ILE A 650 -36.57 -7.45 25.52
C ILE A 650 -38.01 -7.76 25.92
N LEU A 651 -38.68 -8.65 25.18
CA LEU A 651 -40.04 -9.12 25.49
C LEU A 651 -40.12 -9.81 26.85
N LYS A 652 -39.20 -10.76 27.11
CA LYS A 652 -39.18 -11.53 28.36
C LYS A 652 -38.74 -10.66 29.52
N GLU A 653 -37.74 -9.80 29.32
CA GLU A 653 -37.22 -8.90 30.34
C GLU A 653 -38.30 -7.93 30.82
N VAL A 654 -39.00 -7.27 29.89
CA VAL A 654 -40.08 -6.32 30.24
C VAL A 654 -41.23 -7.04 30.92
N LYS A 655 -41.67 -8.20 30.40
CA LYS A 655 -42.73 -9.00 31.01
C LYS A 655 -42.39 -9.42 32.45
N CYS A 656 -41.19 -9.96 32.66
CA CYS A 656 -40.72 -10.34 34.00
C CYS A 656 -40.57 -9.15 34.94
N ALA A 657 -40.18 -7.98 34.43
CA ALA A 657 -40.01 -6.77 35.23
C ALA A 657 -41.35 -6.20 35.70
N ILE A 658 -42.39 -6.24 34.86
CA ILE A 658 -43.76 -5.85 35.23
C ILE A 658 -44.32 -6.82 36.28
N GLU A 659 -44.19 -8.15 36.05
CA GLU A 659 -44.68 -9.17 37.01
C GLU A 659 -44.00 -9.08 38.38
N LYS A 660 -42.77 -8.55 38.45
CA LYS A 660 -41.98 -8.39 39.68
C LYS A 660 -41.99 -6.97 40.25
N ASP A 661 -42.80 -6.07 39.71
CA ASP A 661 -42.88 -4.66 40.11
C ASP A 661 -41.51 -3.92 40.09
N ASN A 662 -40.67 -4.27 39.10
CA ASN A 662 -39.33 -3.72 38.90
C ASN A 662 -39.16 -3.05 37.52
N PHE A 663 -40.28 -2.63 36.90
CA PHE A 663 -40.27 -2.05 35.56
C PHE A 663 -39.49 -0.73 35.48
N LYS A 664 -39.53 0.10 36.55
CA LYS A 664 -38.83 1.40 36.60
C LYS A 664 -37.32 1.29 36.33
N ALA A 665 -36.69 0.20 36.75
CA ALA A 665 -35.26 -0.04 36.52
C ALA A 665 -34.90 -0.36 35.06
N LEU A 666 -35.90 -0.66 34.23
CA LEU A 666 -35.74 -1.05 32.83
C LEU A 666 -35.94 0.15 31.89
N LEU A 667 -36.54 1.24 32.37
CA LEU A 667 -36.72 2.48 31.63
C LEU A 667 -35.36 3.11 31.29
N ASP A 668 -35.26 3.60 30.06
CA ASP A 668 -34.04 4.25 29.59
C ASP A 668 -33.87 5.62 30.25
N CYS A 669 -32.90 5.72 31.16
CA CYS A 669 -32.54 6.97 31.83
C CYS A 669 -32.12 8.08 30.85
N SER A 670 -31.64 7.73 29.65
CA SER A 670 -31.29 8.73 28.64
C SER A 670 -32.51 9.43 28.01
N GLY A 671 -33.72 8.88 28.20
CA GLY A 671 -34.98 9.52 27.84
C GLY A 671 -35.43 10.62 28.80
N GLY A 672 -34.73 10.81 29.93
CA GLY A 672 -35.11 11.75 30.98
C GLY A 672 -36.13 11.17 31.96
N ASP A 673 -36.93 12.05 32.57
CA ASP A 673 -37.91 11.68 33.60
C ASP A 673 -39.18 11.11 32.96
N TRP A 674 -39.18 9.78 32.78
CA TRP A 674 -40.36 9.07 32.30
C TRP A 674 -41.50 9.13 33.32
N PRO A 675 -42.70 9.55 32.90
CA PRO A 675 -43.88 9.47 33.75
C PRO A 675 -44.27 7.98 33.86
N PHE A 676 -44.20 7.45 35.08
CA PHE A 676 -44.15 6.01 35.34
C PHE A 676 -45.44 5.30 34.91
N GLU A 677 -46.60 5.90 35.17
CA GLU A 677 -47.91 5.31 34.85
C GLU A 677 -48.09 5.17 33.34
N GLU A 678 -47.74 6.21 32.57
CA GLU A 678 -47.81 6.23 31.12
C GLU A 678 -46.78 5.28 30.51
N ALA A 679 -45.58 5.20 31.10
CA ALA A 679 -44.54 4.28 30.65
C ALA A 679 -44.95 2.82 30.88
N GLU A 680 -45.59 2.50 32.01
CA GLU A 680 -46.13 1.17 32.30
C GLU A 680 -47.32 0.83 31.40
N GLN A 681 -48.23 1.78 31.16
CA GLN A 681 -49.33 1.62 30.19
C GLN A 681 -48.79 1.34 28.79
N LEU A 682 -47.75 2.07 28.36
CA LEU A 682 -47.11 1.85 27.06
C LEU A 682 -46.45 0.48 26.97
N ALA A 683 -45.80 0.01 28.05
CA ALA A 683 -45.18 -1.30 28.09
C ALA A 683 -46.22 -2.43 27.99
N ASN A 684 -47.33 -2.32 28.71
CA ASN A 684 -48.43 -3.28 28.63
C ASN A 684 -49.07 -3.30 27.23
N LEU A 685 -49.24 -2.12 26.61
CA LEU A 685 -49.72 -2.02 25.24
C LEU A 685 -48.75 -2.69 24.25
N ALA A 686 -47.45 -2.44 24.39
CA ALA A 686 -46.41 -3.02 23.56
C ALA A 686 -46.34 -4.55 23.69
N LEU A 687 -46.48 -5.09 24.91
CA LEU A 687 -46.55 -6.53 25.14
C LEU A 687 -47.78 -7.16 24.45
N ARG A 688 -48.95 -6.51 24.51
CA ARG A 688 -50.16 -6.96 23.81
C ARG A 688 -50.00 -6.95 22.28
N CYS A 689 -49.28 -5.97 21.72
CA CYS A 689 -48.93 -5.96 20.30
C CYS A 689 -48.08 -7.18 19.90
N CYS A 690 -47.28 -7.71 20.84
CA CYS A 690 -46.37 -8.82 20.61
C CYS A 690 -46.95 -10.19 20.99
N GLU A 691 -48.27 -10.32 21.19
CA GLU A 691 -48.89 -11.61 21.45
C GLU A 691 -48.71 -12.60 20.29
N LYS A 692 -48.58 -13.88 20.63
CA LYS A 692 -48.26 -14.92 19.63
C LYS A 692 -49.36 -15.04 18.59
N ASN A 693 -50.62 -15.07 19.04
CA ASN A 693 -51.80 -15.15 18.20
C ASN A 693 -52.20 -13.76 17.72
N ARG A 694 -52.33 -13.57 16.40
CA ARG A 694 -52.68 -12.28 15.80
C ARG A 694 -54.02 -11.71 16.26
N LEU A 695 -54.98 -12.56 16.64
CA LEU A 695 -56.31 -12.12 17.10
C LEU A 695 -56.29 -11.46 18.47
N ASP A 696 -55.25 -11.74 19.28
CA ASP A 696 -55.10 -11.16 20.62
C ASP A 696 -54.40 -9.79 20.57
N ARG A 697 -53.86 -9.41 19.40
CA ARG A 697 -53.19 -8.13 19.19
C ARG A 697 -54.21 -7.01 19.04
N PRO A 698 -53.96 -5.82 19.64
CA PRO A 698 -54.86 -4.69 19.52
C PRO A 698 -54.84 -4.09 18.11
N ASP A 699 -55.98 -3.53 17.69
CA ASP A 699 -56.08 -2.76 16.45
C ASP A 699 -55.27 -1.45 16.53
N LEU A 700 -54.70 -1.00 15.41
CA LEU A 700 -53.89 0.20 15.36
C LEU A 700 -54.67 1.47 15.75
N VAL A 701 -55.98 1.54 15.48
CA VAL A 701 -56.79 2.68 15.92
C VAL A 701 -56.92 2.71 17.44
N LEU A 702 -57.02 1.53 18.07
CA LEU A 702 -57.01 1.43 19.53
C LEU A 702 -55.65 1.81 20.12
N ILE A 703 -54.55 1.35 19.49
CA ILE A 703 -53.20 1.73 19.90
C ILE A 703 -53.02 3.25 19.82
N LEU A 704 -53.43 3.88 18.71
CA LEU A 704 -53.33 5.34 18.54
C LEU A 704 -54.12 6.12 19.60
N ARG A 705 -55.32 5.64 19.98
CA ARG A 705 -56.14 6.25 21.05
C ARG A 705 -55.44 6.25 22.41
N VAL A 706 -54.60 5.26 22.69
CA VAL A 706 -53.81 5.20 23.93
C VAL A 706 -52.57 6.10 23.84
N LEU A 707 -51.94 6.21 22.67
CA LEU A 707 -50.71 6.98 22.47
C LEU A 707 -50.92 8.51 22.39
N GLU A 708 -52.03 8.99 21.81
CA GLU A 708 -52.28 10.43 21.64
C GLU A 708 -52.37 11.20 22.98
N PRO A 709 -53.06 10.73 24.02
CA PRO A 709 -53.05 11.40 25.33
C PRO A 709 -51.64 11.51 25.93
N MET A 710 -50.82 10.46 25.80
CA MET A 710 -49.44 10.44 26.31
C MET A 710 -48.57 11.51 25.64
N LYS A 711 -48.80 11.80 24.35
CA LYS A 711 -48.11 12.88 23.62
C LYS A 711 -48.48 14.27 24.15
N THR A 712 -49.72 14.47 24.60
CA THR A 712 -50.20 15.75 25.15
C THR A 712 -49.82 15.97 26.62
N SER A 713 -49.67 14.90 27.40
CA SER A 713 -49.31 14.94 28.83
C SER A 713 -47.91 15.51 29.12
N GLY A 714 -47.01 15.52 28.13
CA GLY A 714 -45.64 16.07 28.25
C GLY A 714 -45.51 17.57 27.94
N ILE A 715 -46.61 18.27 27.65
CA ILE A 715 -46.64 19.73 27.49
C ILE A 715 -47.04 20.32 28.84
N ASP A 716 -46.11 20.32 29.80
CA ASP A 716 -46.32 21.03 31.04
C ASP A 716 -46.26 22.55 30.79
N SER A 717 -47.15 23.23 31.48
CA SER A 717 -47.47 24.65 31.48
C SER A 717 -46.31 25.57 31.91
N GLY A 718 -45.24 25.63 31.12
CA GLY A 718 -44.26 26.73 31.15
C GLY A 718 -44.78 27.96 30.38
N PRO A 719 -44.33 29.19 30.69
CA PRO A 719 -44.89 30.39 30.08
C PRO A 719 -44.69 30.32 28.57
N LYS A 720 -45.78 30.48 27.82
CA LYS A 720 -45.75 30.65 26.36
C LYS A 720 -44.65 31.65 26.02
N GLU A 721 -43.52 31.20 25.49
CA GLU A 721 -42.74 32.08 24.63
C GLU A 721 -43.68 32.44 23.47
N PRO A 722 -43.92 33.73 23.20
CA PRO A 722 -44.76 34.11 22.08
C PRO A 722 -44.12 33.49 20.85
N SER A 723 -44.91 32.72 20.09
CA SER A 723 -44.51 32.16 18.80
C SER A 723 -43.78 33.24 18.01
N ARG A 724 -42.46 33.14 17.92
CA ARG A 724 -41.66 34.11 17.16
C ARG A 724 -42.18 34.08 15.74
N ILE A 725 -42.61 35.23 15.26
CA ILE A 725 -43.07 35.42 13.89
C ILE A 725 -41.92 34.95 12.97
N PRO A 726 -42.14 33.95 12.10
CA PRO A 726 -41.14 33.55 11.15
C PRO A 726 -40.68 34.75 10.33
N SER A 727 -39.38 34.98 10.25
CA SER A 727 -38.81 36.20 9.64
C SER A 727 -39.20 36.41 8.18
N HIS A 728 -39.54 35.34 7.45
CA HIS A 728 -40.00 35.39 6.06
C HIS A 728 -41.48 35.78 5.92
N PHE A 729 -42.25 35.87 7.01
CA PHE A 729 -43.61 36.42 7.02
C PHE A 729 -43.62 37.94 7.21
N VAL A 730 -42.48 38.52 7.61
CA VAL A 730 -42.36 39.94 7.93
C VAL A 730 -41.94 40.73 6.69
N CYS A 731 -42.69 41.79 6.37
CA CYS A 731 -42.37 42.71 5.30
C CYS A 731 -41.07 43.46 5.63
N PRO A 732 -40.05 43.47 4.74
CA PRO A 732 -38.81 44.17 5.04
C PRO A 732 -38.93 45.70 5.16
N ILE A 733 -39.93 46.32 4.51
CA ILE A 733 -40.18 47.77 4.60
C ILE A 733 -40.92 48.13 5.90
N LEU A 734 -42.08 47.48 6.16
CA LEU A 734 -42.94 47.80 7.31
C LEU A 734 -42.50 47.14 8.62
N GLN A 735 -41.68 46.08 8.56
CA GLN A 735 -41.30 45.26 9.71
C GLN A 735 -42.50 44.61 10.45
N GLU A 736 -43.61 44.42 9.73
CA GLU A 736 -44.84 43.77 10.20
C GLU A 736 -45.19 42.55 9.34
N VAL A 737 -46.06 41.66 9.81
CA VAL A 737 -46.50 40.48 9.04
C VAL A 737 -47.27 40.91 7.80
N MET A 738 -46.88 40.41 6.64
CA MET A 738 -47.53 40.73 5.36
C MET A 738 -48.97 40.21 5.32
N ASP A 739 -49.89 41.07 4.89
CA ASP A 739 -51.29 40.76 4.60
C ASP A 739 -51.50 40.52 3.09
N ASP A 740 -50.80 41.25 2.21
CA ASP A 740 -50.79 41.03 0.75
C ASP A 740 -49.33 40.94 0.25
N PRO A 741 -48.67 39.77 0.37
CA PRO A 741 -47.27 39.65 -0.03
C PRO A 741 -47.09 39.71 -1.55
N GLN A 742 -46.27 40.63 -2.05
CA GLN A 742 -45.93 40.78 -3.48
C GLN A 742 -44.43 40.75 -3.76
N ILE A 743 -44.07 40.05 -4.83
CA ILE A 743 -42.70 39.85 -5.29
C ILE A 743 -42.31 40.99 -6.23
N ALA A 744 -41.21 41.67 -5.94
CA ALA A 744 -40.60 42.66 -6.85
C ALA A 744 -39.54 42.02 -7.77
N ALA A 745 -39.02 42.77 -8.73
CA ALA A 745 -38.05 42.28 -9.72
C ALA A 745 -36.74 41.74 -9.11
N ASP A 746 -36.42 42.15 -7.89
CA ASP A 746 -35.26 41.66 -7.13
C ASP A 746 -35.47 40.26 -6.52
N GLY A 747 -36.67 39.69 -6.65
CA GLY A 747 -37.05 38.39 -6.09
C GLY A 747 -37.42 38.43 -4.62
N PHE A 748 -37.39 39.60 -3.97
CA PHE A 748 -37.85 39.75 -2.59
C PHE A 748 -39.36 39.99 -2.53
N THR A 749 -39.97 39.57 -1.42
CA THR A 749 -41.40 39.75 -1.17
C THR A 749 -41.62 40.86 -0.14
N TYR A 750 -42.59 41.72 -0.42
CA TYR A 750 -42.93 42.91 0.37
C TYR A 750 -44.43 42.99 0.57
N GLU A 751 -44.87 43.74 1.59
CA GLU A 751 -46.27 44.13 1.69
C GLU A 751 -46.65 45.03 0.51
N ALA A 752 -47.77 44.73 -0.12
CA ALA A 752 -48.15 45.29 -1.40
C ALA A 752 -48.30 46.81 -1.37
N GLU A 753 -48.90 47.35 -0.30
CA GLU A 753 -49.03 48.80 -0.13
C GLU A 753 -47.68 49.49 0.06
N ALA A 754 -46.76 48.86 0.78
CA ALA A 754 -45.44 49.41 1.08
C ALA A 754 -44.56 49.50 -0.16
N ILE A 755 -44.47 48.41 -0.94
CA ILE A 755 -43.67 48.41 -2.18
C ILE A 755 -44.29 49.28 -3.28
N ARG A 756 -45.63 49.35 -3.37
CA ARG A 756 -46.31 50.29 -4.27
C ARG A 756 -46.07 51.74 -3.86
N GLY A 757 -46.07 52.04 -2.56
CA GLY A 757 -45.74 53.36 -2.03
C GLY A 757 -44.29 53.75 -2.38
N TRP A 758 -43.35 52.84 -2.17
CA TRP A 758 -41.94 53.04 -2.50
C TRP A 758 -41.72 53.40 -3.98
N LEU A 759 -42.31 52.62 -4.89
CA LEU A 759 -42.21 52.85 -6.33
C LEU A 759 -42.93 54.15 -6.77
N LYS A 760 -44.07 54.49 -6.16
CA LYS A 760 -44.83 55.72 -6.46
C LYS A 760 -44.11 56.99 -5.98
N SER A 761 -43.27 56.88 -4.96
CA SER A 761 -42.43 57.99 -4.47
C SER A 761 -41.26 58.32 -5.41
N GLY A 762 -41.15 57.64 -6.55
CA GLY A 762 -40.14 57.89 -7.58
C GLY A 762 -38.85 57.09 -7.41
N HIS A 763 -38.82 56.13 -6.49
CA HIS A 763 -37.69 55.20 -6.34
C HIS A 763 -37.77 54.08 -7.38
N ASP A 764 -36.65 53.80 -8.06
CA ASP A 764 -36.48 52.68 -8.99
C ASP A 764 -35.47 51.64 -8.46
N THR A 765 -35.19 51.65 -7.15
CA THR A 765 -34.25 50.75 -6.46
C THR A 765 -34.96 49.80 -5.50
N SER A 766 -34.34 48.63 -5.28
CA SER A 766 -34.75 47.59 -4.35
C SER A 766 -34.69 48.14 -2.92
N PRO A 767 -35.79 48.08 -2.15
CA PRO A 767 -35.79 48.47 -0.74
C PRO A 767 -34.85 47.63 0.14
N MET A 768 -34.53 46.40 -0.26
CA MET A 768 -33.66 45.49 0.51
C MET A 768 -32.18 45.63 0.19
N THR A 769 -31.84 45.83 -1.08
CA THR A 769 -30.45 45.80 -1.55
C THR A 769 -29.94 47.16 -2.02
N ASN A 770 -30.83 48.14 -2.16
CA ASN A 770 -30.57 49.46 -2.72
C ASN A 770 -30.02 49.44 -4.16
N LEU A 771 -30.15 48.32 -4.87
CA LEU A 771 -29.79 48.15 -6.27
C LEU A 771 -30.95 48.53 -7.18
N LYS A 772 -30.68 49.02 -8.40
CA LYS A 772 -31.72 49.37 -9.36
C LYS A 772 -32.55 48.14 -9.78
N LEU A 773 -33.87 48.25 -9.74
CA LEU A 773 -34.79 47.19 -10.17
C LEU A 773 -34.82 47.11 -11.69
N GLU A 774 -34.83 45.89 -12.24
CA GLU A 774 -34.94 45.68 -13.69
C GLU A 774 -36.29 46.18 -14.25
N HIS A 775 -37.36 46.06 -13.45
CA HIS A 775 -38.69 46.58 -13.76
C HIS A 775 -39.51 46.83 -12.48
N CYS A 776 -40.55 47.68 -12.58
CA CYS A 776 -41.43 48.00 -11.45
C CYS A 776 -42.68 47.10 -11.34
N ASN A 777 -42.74 46.01 -12.11
CA ASN A 777 -43.85 45.06 -12.04
C ASN A 777 -43.81 44.26 -10.74
N LEU A 778 -44.97 44.08 -10.12
CA LEU A 778 -45.15 43.32 -8.88
C LEU A 778 -46.02 42.09 -9.16
N LEU A 779 -45.64 40.95 -8.60
CA LEU A 779 -46.36 39.68 -8.74
C LEU A 779 -46.90 39.22 -7.37
N PRO A 780 -48.19 38.86 -7.25
CA PRO A 780 -48.71 38.32 -6.00
C PRO A 780 -48.03 37.01 -5.57
N ASN A 781 -47.60 36.91 -4.31
CA ASN A 781 -47.03 35.70 -3.73
C ASN A 781 -48.11 34.88 -3.02
N HIS A 782 -48.97 34.22 -3.80
CA HIS A 782 -50.09 33.44 -3.26
C HIS A 782 -49.63 32.29 -2.32
N ALA A 783 -48.45 31.72 -2.54
CA ALA A 783 -47.91 30.67 -1.69
C ALA A 783 -47.55 31.19 -0.30
N LEU A 784 -46.87 32.34 -0.22
CA LEU A 784 -46.54 32.97 1.06
C LEU A 784 -47.80 33.48 1.78
N HIS A 785 -48.75 34.05 1.02
CA HIS A 785 -50.03 34.48 1.57
C HIS A 785 -50.79 33.33 2.25
N GLN A 786 -50.87 32.15 1.61
CA GLN A 786 -51.49 30.97 2.22
C GLN A 786 -50.71 30.47 3.45
N ALA A 787 -49.38 30.46 3.40
CA ALA A 787 -48.56 30.07 4.55
C ALA A 787 -48.74 31.01 5.76
N ILE A 788 -48.91 32.31 5.53
CA ILE A 788 -49.20 33.29 6.59
C ILE A 788 -50.60 33.06 7.18
N LEU A 789 -51.61 32.78 6.34
CA LEU A 789 -52.96 32.46 6.79
C LEU A 789 -53.00 31.18 7.62
N GLU A 790 -52.32 30.12 7.18
CA GLU A 790 -52.18 28.87 7.93
C GLU A 790 -51.49 29.14 9.27
N TRP A 791 -50.39 29.88 9.28
CA TRP A 791 -49.69 30.23 10.53
C TRP A 791 -50.56 31.03 11.50
N ARG A 792 -51.35 32.00 11.00
CA ARG A 792 -52.32 32.76 11.82
C ARG A 792 -53.44 31.90 12.41
N GLN A 793 -53.78 30.78 11.77
CA GLN A 793 -54.76 29.82 12.30
C GLN A 793 -54.18 28.90 13.39
N HIS A 794 -52.86 28.80 13.50
CA HIS A 794 -52.14 27.99 14.49
C HIS A 794 -51.61 28.81 15.69
N LEU A 795 -51.85 30.13 15.68
CA LEU A 795 -51.68 31.07 16.79
C LEU A 795 -52.88 31.02 17.74
#